data_AF-A0A2G2AKC2-F1
#
_entry.id   AF-A0A2G2AKC2-F1
#
_cell.length_a   1.000
_cell.length_b   1.000
_cell.length_c   1.000
_cell.angle_alpha   90.00
_cell.angle_beta   90.00
_cell.angle_gamma   90.00
#
_symmetry.space_group_name_H-M   'P 1'
#
loop_
_entity.id
_entity.type
_entity.pdbx_description
1 polymer ?
#
loop_
_entity_poly.entity_id
_entity_poly.type
_entity_poly.pdbx_seq_one_letter_code
_entity_poly.pdbx_strand_id
1 'polypeptide(L)'
;MITEKSIWEHVTDFYEGVASTPEGLYDFGNYLARITGFRDWQVQHNSVLPIDYDAQMQAIVETKATAQLLLTPEGRKLVINALLNDLEAKPAYYLSALLSSVAIAKVLKNKLASTSIAALKLEGVTTNLSHSVLEEIKKQANLSDAEFNELVNSNLLKQNIENEMNHYIETLYEDDPELEPNPNPEDPNPEDPNPEDPDPDGHPIDPAPIDPPRHDPLALDMDKDGFIATTSLEDSSTYFDLTGDGLKEKVGWIQSSDGLVAYDKDNNGKIEGIDEVFGNQTTSGFDELRQIADSNHDGVIDRKDELYSRLKVWQDTNQDGISQADELVGLKEAGVTSINLDAISVNIEVNGNLISEASKYTDNEGNLELAADVELAFDSRLTSIDTSTIPDYTEHPDTSTLPFLRAYGVVYDADVAYNLDDNFRELAKELAGDVTQVANKFDEYMDGWSGYNQMQADLQEKYNLTDTPKLSDVERKIWTYERFMGRGTFTPNIEAKLESTAKNMQTGGTDTAPSGRYNTGAVHTAYNNFTNRNRAFFSLKAFYPDILEGNAQYQRGIDEFVITDQDALSTKVTEYINNADNTLEEKLYLAETMNILQGTFLDFNQDAIITNIDDTLVKNFVSGIYDDTLNTSIYNTSGVYESNSLILGTDEAETLEVNATNATTLAGKGDDIIVGSNTNNTYIYRNGDGSDTITDRGGNDTLNFSDISSESVNIYAEGDDLVIEQGENKVTITNWIDSANRIENIIFSDGVSPDFSQIIKDNFITDNADSIDLTSSDDTVDMKAGDDIVNALGGNDTIDGGAGNDTINAGSGNDTLIGNTGDDTLRGGIENDTYIYNLGDGNDIIEDSSGTDTLKLGAGITLDMLHSKTQGNDLILSLDNGESIRLENYTLTSNKIENITLNDGSKIEITSLQVPIEANDTLIYSNTSVTVDAPWWR
;
A
#
# COMPACT_ATOMS: atom_id res chain seq x y z
N MET A 1 -9.98 28.56 13.95
CA MET A 1 -11.45 28.43 13.86
C MET A 1 -11.80 28.62 12.40
N ILE A 2 -11.94 27.52 11.68
CA ILE A 2 -12.38 27.51 10.28
C ILE A 2 -13.89 27.24 10.33
N THR A 3 -14.69 28.07 9.66
CA THR A 3 -16.15 27.98 9.65
C THR A 3 -16.64 26.79 8.83
N GLU A 4 -17.67 26.07 9.33
CA GLU A 4 -18.31 24.86 8.78
C GLU A 4 -18.67 24.85 7.28
N LYS A 5 -18.61 26.00 6.59
CA LYS A 5 -18.97 26.12 5.18
C LYS A 5 -17.84 25.67 4.23
N SER A 6 -16.57 25.82 4.60
CA SER A 6 -15.43 25.50 3.71
C SER A 6 -15.13 24.00 3.58
N ILE A 7 -15.68 23.17 4.48
CA ILE A 7 -15.50 21.71 4.45
C ILE A 7 -16.29 21.08 3.29
N TRP A 8 -17.40 21.69 2.86
CA TRP A 8 -18.28 21.11 1.83
C TRP A 8 -17.86 21.47 0.40
N GLU A 9 -17.21 22.60 0.18
CA GLU A 9 -16.64 22.96 -1.13
C GLU A 9 -15.44 22.04 -1.45
N HIS A 10 -14.56 21.78 -0.47
CA HIS A 10 -13.45 20.82 -0.63
C HIS A 10 -13.91 19.36 -0.91
N VAL A 11 -15.03 18.92 -0.34
CA VAL A 11 -15.54 17.56 -0.55
C VAL A 11 -16.17 17.39 -1.94
N THR A 12 -16.64 18.47 -2.55
CA THR A 12 -17.29 18.42 -3.86
C THR A 12 -16.24 18.40 -4.98
N ASP A 13 -15.18 19.20 -4.86
CA ASP A 13 -14.06 19.20 -5.83
C ASP A 13 -13.23 17.92 -5.77
N PHE A 14 -13.09 17.31 -4.57
CA PHE A 14 -12.45 15.99 -4.42
C PHE A 14 -13.24 14.86 -5.09
N TYR A 15 -14.57 15.02 -5.22
CA TYR A 15 -15.45 14.00 -5.79
C TYR A 15 -15.48 13.98 -7.33
N GLU A 16 -15.21 15.12 -7.98
CA GLU A 16 -15.25 15.19 -9.45
C GLU A 16 -13.96 14.68 -10.13
N GLY A 17 -12.85 14.55 -9.38
CA GLY A 17 -11.56 14.08 -9.93
C GLY A 17 -11.11 12.66 -9.56
N VAL A 18 -11.43 12.15 -8.37
CA VAL A 18 -10.65 11.03 -7.77
C VAL A 18 -11.49 9.79 -7.43
N ALA A 19 -12.82 9.86 -7.42
CA ALA A 19 -13.67 8.76 -6.95
C ALA A 19 -13.91 7.60 -7.95
N SER A 20 -13.11 7.49 -9.02
CA SER A 20 -13.20 6.39 -9.98
C SER A 20 -12.16 5.28 -9.76
N THR A 21 -11.25 5.43 -8.77
CA THR A 21 -10.21 4.44 -8.44
C THR A 21 -10.36 3.85 -7.03
N PRO A 22 -9.87 2.62 -6.78
CA PRO A 22 -9.84 2.00 -5.46
C PRO A 22 -9.06 2.80 -4.40
N GLU A 23 -8.00 3.53 -4.78
CA GLU A 23 -7.24 4.39 -3.85
C GLU A 23 -8.07 5.58 -3.35
N GLY A 24 -8.93 6.19 -4.18
CA GLY A 24 -9.78 7.32 -3.78
C GLY A 24 -10.79 6.98 -2.68
N LEU A 25 -11.17 5.70 -2.54
CA LEU A 25 -12.04 5.18 -1.48
C LEU A 25 -11.29 4.93 -0.16
N TYR A 26 -10.01 4.60 -0.23
CA TYR A 26 -9.14 4.41 0.93
C TYR A 26 -8.80 5.76 1.61
N ASP A 27 -8.50 6.79 0.81
CA ASP A 27 -8.23 8.14 1.31
C ASP A 27 -9.46 8.81 1.92
N PHE A 28 -10.65 8.54 1.39
CA PHE A 28 -11.91 9.00 1.99
C PHE A 28 -12.15 8.39 3.39
N GLY A 29 -11.74 7.12 3.60
CA GLY A 29 -11.78 6.46 4.90
C GLY A 29 -10.85 7.10 5.93
N ASN A 30 -9.63 7.45 5.52
CA ASN A 30 -8.64 8.14 6.36
C ASN A 30 -9.03 9.60 6.67
N TYR A 31 -9.63 10.29 5.70
CA TYR A 31 -10.16 11.64 5.86
C TYR A 31 -11.30 11.69 6.90
N LEU A 32 -12.22 10.71 6.88
CA LEU A 32 -13.28 10.57 7.89
C LEU A 32 -12.75 10.27 9.30
N ALA A 33 -11.64 9.53 9.42
CA ALA A 33 -11.00 9.26 10.70
C ALA A 33 -10.35 10.51 11.33
N ARG A 34 -9.84 11.45 10.50
CA ARG A 34 -9.24 12.71 10.98
C ARG A 34 -10.27 13.74 11.43
N ILE A 35 -11.43 13.82 10.80
CA ILE A 35 -12.49 14.80 11.12
C ILE A 35 -13.26 14.42 12.41
N THR A 36 -13.22 13.14 12.81
CA THR A 36 -13.91 12.64 14.01
C THR A 36 -13.13 12.82 15.32
N GLY A 37 -11.89 13.31 15.28
CA GLY A 37 -11.16 13.82 16.46
C GLY A 37 -10.91 12.80 17.58
N PHE A 38 -10.78 11.51 17.26
CA PHE A 38 -10.81 10.43 18.27
C PHE A 38 -9.50 10.23 19.06
N ARG A 39 -8.38 10.87 18.69
CA ARG A 39 -7.07 10.65 19.37
C ARG A 39 -6.75 11.66 20.48
N ASP A 40 -7.31 12.86 20.47
CA ASP A 40 -6.93 13.94 21.40
C ASP A 40 -7.74 14.02 22.70
N TRP A 41 -8.79 13.20 22.88
CA TRP A 41 -9.65 13.27 24.07
C TRP A 41 -9.18 12.40 25.25
N GLN A 42 -8.29 11.43 25.03
CA GLN A 42 -7.90 10.44 26.04
C GLN A 42 -6.89 10.90 27.10
N VAL A 43 -6.27 12.08 26.96
CA VAL A 43 -5.21 12.52 27.91
C VAL A 43 -5.74 13.28 29.14
N GLN A 44 -7.01 13.72 29.19
CA GLN A 44 -7.44 14.67 30.24
C GLN A 44 -8.43 14.21 31.32
N HIS A 45 -9.08 13.05 31.27
CA HIS A 45 -10.12 12.73 32.30
C HIS A 45 -10.11 11.28 32.77
N ASN A 46 -9.33 11.02 33.82
CA ASN A 46 -9.28 9.74 34.53
C ASN A 46 -10.16 9.80 35.80
N SER A 47 -11.40 9.27 35.81
CA SER A 47 -12.16 8.96 37.05
C SER A 47 -13.35 7.98 36.84
N VAL A 48 -13.14 6.72 37.23
CA VAL A 48 -14.03 5.71 37.87
C VAL A 48 -15.57 5.88 37.81
N LEU A 49 -16.29 4.90 37.24
CA LEU A 49 -17.32 4.03 37.86
C LEU A 49 -17.89 2.99 36.84
N PRO A 50 -18.50 1.87 37.29
CA PRO A 50 -18.39 0.55 36.67
C PRO A 50 -19.67 0.12 35.95
N ILE A 51 -19.52 -0.36 34.72
CA ILE A 51 -20.15 -1.53 34.11
C ILE A 51 -19.31 -1.77 32.85
N ASP A 52 -19.00 -3.04 32.63
CA ASP A 52 -18.16 -3.61 31.58
C ASP A 52 -18.68 -3.35 30.15
N TYR A 53 -18.65 -2.09 29.70
CA TYR A 53 -18.91 -1.66 28.31
C TYR A 53 -17.61 -1.37 27.56
N ASP A 54 -16.53 -1.03 28.27
CA ASP A 54 -15.24 -0.70 27.66
C ASP A 54 -14.55 -1.93 27.08
N ALA A 55 -14.71 -3.13 27.67
CA ALA A 55 -14.16 -4.37 27.10
C ALA A 55 -14.93 -4.87 25.86
N GLN A 56 -16.19 -4.47 25.68
CA GLN A 56 -16.99 -4.84 24.50
C GLN A 56 -16.79 -3.87 23.33
N MET A 57 -16.50 -2.60 23.60
CA MET A 57 -16.13 -1.63 22.55
C MET A 57 -14.67 -1.76 22.11
N GLN A 58 -13.77 -2.20 23.00
CA GLN A 58 -12.40 -2.55 22.62
C GLN A 58 -12.37 -3.73 21.62
N ALA A 59 -13.35 -4.65 21.71
CA ALA A 59 -13.54 -5.72 20.74
C ALA A 59 -14.21 -5.29 19.40
N ILE A 60 -14.64 -4.03 19.24
CA ILE A 60 -15.34 -3.55 18.04
C ILE A 60 -14.43 -2.67 17.15
N VAL A 61 -13.34 -2.12 17.69
CA VAL A 61 -12.46 -1.19 16.96
C VAL A 61 -11.13 -1.84 16.51
N GLU A 62 -10.83 -3.06 16.95
CA GLU A 62 -9.70 -3.81 16.40
C GLU A 62 -10.13 -4.61 15.16
N THR A 63 -9.42 -4.34 14.07
CA THR A 63 -9.60 -4.76 12.68
C THR A 63 -9.71 -6.29 12.53
N LYS A 64 -10.42 -6.74 11.47
CA LYS A 64 -10.78 -8.13 11.04
C LYS A 64 -12.04 -8.79 11.63
N ALA A 65 -12.36 -8.65 12.92
CA ALA A 65 -13.56 -9.32 13.47
C ALA A 65 -14.89 -8.76 12.92
N THR A 66 -14.91 -7.48 12.56
CA THR A 66 -16.12 -6.76 12.09
C THR A 66 -16.56 -7.20 10.68
N ALA A 67 -15.63 -7.58 9.80
CA ALA A 67 -15.94 -8.08 8.47
C ALA A 67 -16.56 -9.49 8.52
N GLN A 68 -16.01 -10.38 9.36
CA GLN A 68 -16.57 -11.72 9.55
C GLN A 68 -17.94 -11.71 10.25
N LEU A 69 -18.18 -10.80 11.19
CA LEU A 69 -19.51 -10.67 11.82
C LEU A 69 -20.58 -10.22 10.80
N LEU A 70 -20.22 -9.35 9.85
CA LEU A 70 -21.10 -8.88 8.77
C LEU A 70 -21.40 -9.94 7.69
N LEU A 71 -20.60 -11.00 7.62
CA LEU A 71 -20.88 -12.16 6.75
C LEU A 71 -22.01 -13.03 7.32
N THR A 72 -22.24 -12.98 8.63
CA THR A 72 -23.32 -13.74 9.28
C THR A 72 -24.65 -12.96 9.34
N PRO A 73 -25.81 -13.62 9.17
CA PRO A 73 -27.12 -12.98 9.34
C PRO A 73 -27.34 -12.38 10.75
N GLU A 74 -26.72 -12.97 11.78
CA GLU A 74 -26.83 -12.55 13.18
C GLU A 74 -25.97 -11.31 13.49
N GLY A 75 -24.75 -11.22 12.96
CA GLY A 75 -23.92 -10.02 13.10
C GLY A 75 -24.47 -8.82 12.34
N ARG A 76 -25.05 -9.04 11.14
CA ARG A 76 -25.82 -8.00 10.42
C ARG A 76 -27.01 -7.47 11.22
N LYS A 77 -27.75 -8.33 11.93
CA LYS A 77 -28.85 -7.90 12.83
C LYS A 77 -28.34 -7.06 14.00
N LEU A 78 -27.17 -7.38 14.56
CA LEU A 78 -26.59 -6.68 15.70
C LEU A 78 -26.14 -5.26 15.34
N VAL A 79 -25.46 -5.11 14.19
CA VAL A 79 -25.03 -3.81 13.66
C VAL A 79 -26.23 -2.93 13.29
N ILE A 80 -27.24 -3.50 12.63
CA ILE A 80 -28.48 -2.78 12.28
C ILE A 80 -29.23 -2.32 13.54
N ASN A 81 -29.31 -3.14 14.58
CA ASN A 81 -29.93 -2.75 15.85
C ASN A 81 -29.14 -1.68 16.61
N ALA A 82 -27.81 -1.69 16.53
CA ALA A 82 -26.96 -0.65 17.12
C ALA A 82 -27.14 0.70 16.42
N LEU A 83 -27.16 0.70 15.08
CA LEU A 83 -27.43 1.89 14.28
C LEU A 83 -28.85 2.44 14.49
N LEU A 84 -29.86 1.57 14.63
CA LEU A 84 -31.25 1.98 14.91
C LEU A 84 -31.40 2.58 16.32
N ASN A 85 -30.70 2.04 17.32
CA ASN A 85 -30.71 2.58 18.68
C ASN A 85 -29.96 3.93 18.78
N ASP A 86 -28.90 4.13 18.02
CA ASP A 86 -28.15 5.40 17.99
C ASP A 86 -28.93 6.50 17.22
N LEU A 87 -29.69 6.11 16.20
CA LEU A 87 -30.64 6.98 15.48
C LEU A 87 -31.80 7.45 16.40
N GLU A 88 -32.28 6.60 17.31
CA GLU A 88 -33.26 6.97 18.34
C GLU A 88 -32.69 7.92 19.41
N ALA A 89 -31.38 7.86 19.67
CA ALA A 89 -30.71 8.68 20.67
C ALA A 89 -30.32 10.09 20.17
N LYS A 90 -30.01 10.27 18.88
CA LYS A 90 -29.54 11.55 18.30
C LYS A 90 -30.12 11.88 16.90
N PRO A 91 -31.44 12.13 16.78
CA PRO A 91 -32.11 12.25 15.48
C PRO A 91 -31.74 13.47 14.63
N ALA A 92 -31.11 14.51 15.20
CA ALA A 92 -30.74 15.73 14.48
C ALA A 92 -29.40 15.65 13.72
N TYR A 93 -28.53 14.70 14.08
CA TYR A 93 -27.15 14.62 13.56
C TYR A 93 -27.06 13.85 12.23
N TYR A 94 -27.93 12.87 12.02
CA TYR A 94 -27.90 11.97 10.85
C TYR A 94 -28.95 12.31 9.77
N LEU A 95 -29.79 13.32 9.99
CA LEU A 95 -30.92 13.65 9.10
C LEU A 95 -30.48 14.36 7.79
N SER A 96 -29.30 15.01 7.77
CA SER A 96 -28.75 15.68 6.58
C SER A 96 -28.27 14.67 5.52
N ALA A 97 -27.61 13.59 5.94
CA ALA A 97 -27.14 12.51 5.06
C ALA A 97 -28.27 11.70 4.39
N LEU A 98 -29.46 11.68 5.02
CA LEU A 98 -30.65 11.02 4.47
C LEU A 98 -31.42 11.90 3.47
N LEU A 99 -31.26 13.23 3.51
CA LEU A 99 -31.95 14.16 2.60
C LEU A 99 -31.27 14.23 1.22
N SER A 100 -29.96 13.99 1.15
CA SER A 100 -29.18 13.86 -0.10
C SER A 100 -29.60 12.65 -0.93
N SER A 101 -29.97 11.52 -0.31
CA SER A 101 -30.39 10.30 -1.03
C SER A 101 -31.82 10.38 -1.60
N VAL A 102 -32.70 11.19 -1.01
CA VAL A 102 -34.08 11.41 -1.51
C VAL A 102 -34.11 12.23 -2.81
N ALA A 103 -33.12 13.12 -3.01
CA ALA A 103 -32.96 13.86 -4.26
C ALA A 103 -32.55 12.95 -5.44
N ILE A 104 -31.66 11.99 -5.16
CA ILE A 104 -31.18 10.97 -6.12
C ILE A 104 -32.32 10.02 -6.54
N ALA A 105 -33.16 9.61 -5.60
CA ALA A 105 -34.35 8.79 -5.88
C ALA A 105 -35.35 9.46 -6.84
N LYS A 106 -35.38 10.81 -6.88
CA LYS A 106 -36.25 11.59 -7.78
C LYS A 106 -35.77 11.55 -9.23
N VAL A 107 -34.47 11.40 -9.45
CA VAL A 107 -33.84 11.27 -10.77
C VAL A 107 -34.03 9.84 -11.32
N LEU A 108 -33.90 8.83 -10.48
CA LEU A 108 -34.08 7.41 -10.84
C LEU A 108 -35.53 7.04 -11.19
N LYS A 109 -36.53 7.70 -10.57
CA LYS A 109 -37.96 7.48 -10.83
C LYS A 109 -38.39 7.77 -12.28
N ASN A 110 -37.66 8.62 -13.00
CA ASN A 110 -37.97 8.97 -14.40
C ASN A 110 -37.39 7.97 -15.42
N LYS A 111 -36.43 7.10 -15.03
CA LYS A 111 -35.77 6.14 -15.94
C LYS A 111 -36.39 4.73 -15.92
N LEU A 112 -37.11 4.34 -14.86
CA LEU A 112 -37.61 2.97 -14.65
C LEU A 112 -39.02 2.67 -15.23
N ALA A 113 -39.53 3.50 -16.15
CA ALA A 113 -40.89 3.35 -16.69
C ALA A 113 -41.06 2.23 -17.75
N SER A 114 -40.10 1.32 -17.93
CA SER A 114 -40.21 0.22 -18.88
C SER A 114 -39.74 -1.11 -18.31
N THR A 115 -40.60 -2.12 -18.51
CA THR A 115 -40.43 -3.57 -18.40
C THR A 115 -40.67 -4.28 -17.05
N SER A 116 -41.37 -5.40 -17.16
CA SER A 116 -42.21 -6.07 -16.17
C SER A 116 -41.46 -7.18 -15.42
N ILE A 117 -41.67 -7.31 -14.11
CA ILE A 117 -41.15 -8.41 -13.27
C ILE A 117 -42.31 -9.34 -12.85
N ALA A 118 -42.08 -10.65 -12.98
CA ALA A 118 -42.84 -11.69 -12.31
C ALA A 118 -41.94 -12.48 -11.34
N ALA A 119 -42.35 -12.47 -10.07
CA ALA A 119 -42.16 -13.45 -8.99
C ALA A 119 -40.73 -13.90 -8.58
N LEU A 120 -40.38 -13.69 -7.30
CA LEU A 120 -40.38 -14.73 -6.25
C LEU A 120 -40.10 -14.12 -4.86
N LYS A 121 -40.63 -14.76 -3.81
CA LYS A 121 -40.71 -14.33 -2.41
C LYS A 121 -39.57 -14.90 -1.57
N LEU A 122 -39.18 -14.21 -0.49
CA LEU A 122 -39.00 -14.86 0.84
C LEU A 122 -39.15 -13.87 2.01
N GLU A 123 -39.56 -14.41 3.16
CA GLU A 123 -40.17 -13.77 4.33
C GLU A 123 -39.16 -13.42 5.45
N GLY A 124 -39.42 -12.33 6.19
CA GLY A 124 -39.14 -12.31 7.65
C GLY A 124 -38.11 -11.33 8.20
N VAL A 125 -38.43 -10.03 8.28
CA VAL A 125 -38.03 -9.11 9.38
C VAL A 125 -39.12 -8.03 9.51
N THR A 126 -39.76 -7.91 10.67
CA THR A 126 -40.72 -6.83 10.99
C THR A 126 -40.34 -6.17 12.31
N THR A 127 -39.84 -4.94 12.27
CA THR A 127 -39.86 -4.01 13.42
C THR A 127 -40.12 -2.60 12.91
N ASN A 128 -41.26 -2.04 13.32
CA ASN A 128 -41.79 -0.74 12.88
C ASN A 128 -41.07 0.42 13.59
N LEU A 129 -40.68 1.46 12.84
CA LEU A 129 -40.29 2.76 13.39
C LEU A 129 -41.42 3.32 14.28
N SER A 130 -41.06 4.03 15.36
CA SER A 130 -42.05 4.62 16.27
C SER A 130 -42.85 5.73 15.55
N HIS A 131 -44.15 5.82 15.85
CA HIS A 131 -45.09 6.75 15.20
C HIS A 131 -44.68 8.22 15.31
N SER A 132 -43.87 8.58 16.33
CA SER A 132 -43.34 9.93 16.53
C SER A 132 -42.23 10.31 15.55
N VAL A 133 -41.38 9.36 15.15
CA VAL A 133 -40.30 9.59 14.18
C VAL A 133 -40.88 9.74 12.78
N LEU A 134 -41.88 8.91 12.47
CA LEU A 134 -42.63 8.93 11.22
C LEU A 134 -43.36 10.26 10.98
N GLU A 135 -44.00 10.84 12.00
CA GLU A 135 -44.66 12.15 11.87
C GLU A 135 -43.70 13.34 11.75
N GLU A 136 -42.48 13.25 12.30
CA GLU A 136 -41.47 14.31 12.17
C GLU A 136 -40.84 14.32 10.76
N ILE A 137 -40.59 13.15 10.16
CA ILE A 137 -40.12 13.01 8.76
C ILE A 137 -41.15 13.58 7.79
N LYS A 138 -42.43 13.25 7.98
CA LYS A 138 -43.54 13.79 7.18
C LYS A 138 -43.60 15.31 7.20
N LYS A 139 -43.40 15.89 8.38
CA LYS A 139 -43.46 17.33 8.63
C LYS A 139 -42.26 18.08 8.04
N GLN A 140 -41.05 17.52 8.11
CA GLN A 140 -39.85 18.18 7.60
C GLN A 140 -39.64 18.00 6.10
N ALA A 141 -40.06 16.87 5.53
CA ALA A 141 -40.04 16.64 4.08
C ALA A 141 -41.26 17.21 3.33
N ASN A 142 -42.19 17.84 4.05
CA ASN A 142 -43.41 18.47 3.53
C ASN A 142 -44.27 17.55 2.64
N LEU A 143 -44.40 16.28 3.04
CA LEU A 143 -45.11 15.23 2.29
C LEU A 143 -46.61 15.25 2.59
N SER A 144 -47.45 15.01 1.57
CA SER A 144 -48.88 14.80 1.79
C SER A 144 -49.18 13.44 2.44
N ASP A 145 -50.36 13.29 3.06
CA ASP A 145 -50.79 12.03 3.69
C ASP A 145 -50.79 10.84 2.70
N ALA A 146 -50.99 11.08 1.41
CA ALA A 146 -50.95 10.05 0.37
C ALA A 146 -49.51 9.63 0.06
N GLU A 147 -48.59 10.58 -0.11
CA GLU A 147 -47.17 10.33 -0.39
C GLU A 147 -46.46 9.69 0.80
N PHE A 148 -46.82 10.09 2.02
CA PHE A 148 -46.30 9.50 3.25
C PHE A 148 -46.74 8.05 3.42
N ASN A 149 -48.01 7.74 3.14
CA ASN A 149 -48.52 6.37 3.19
C ASN A 149 -47.99 5.48 2.05
N GLU A 150 -47.62 6.04 0.91
CA GLU A 150 -46.97 5.33 -0.20
C GLU A 150 -45.51 5.00 0.14
N LEU A 151 -44.79 5.94 0.79
CA LEU A 151 -43.42 5.77 1.27
C LEU A 151 -43.32 4.66 2.34
N VAL A 152 -44.24 4.66 3.30
CA VAL A 152 -44.26 3.70 4.43
C VAL A 152 -44.73 2.29 4.02
N ASN A 153 -45.51 2.16 2.94
CA ASN A 153 -46.07 0.86 2.50
C ASN A 153 -45.42 0.26 1.25
N SER A 154 -44.42 0.89 0.63
CA SER A 154 -43.79 0.33 -0.57
C SER A 154 -42.69 -0.68 -0.22
N ASN A 155 -42.99 -1.97 -0.40
CA ASN A 155 -42.00 -3.05 -0.54
C ASN A 155 -41.05 -2.86 -1.76
N LEU A 156 -41.03 -1.67 -2.37
CA LEU A 156 -40.35 -1.34 -3.62
C LEU A 156 -38.95 -0.73 -3.38
N LEU A 157 -38.74 0.00 -2.28
CA LEU A 157 -37.43 0.58 -1.94
C LEU A 157 -36.41 -0.50 -1.59
N LYS A 158 -36.83 -1.52 -0.83
CA LYS A 158 -35.98 -2.66 -0.45
C LYS A 158 -35.55 -3.50 -1.68
N GLN A 159 -36.47 -3.67 -2.63
CA GLN A 159 -36.25 -4.47 -3.84
C GLN A 159 -35.38 -3.74 -4.88
N ASN A 160 -35.40 -2.41 -4.92
CA ASN A 160 -34.57 -1.62 -5.83
C ASN A 160 -33.12 -1.47 -5.36
N ILE A 161 -32.88 -1.40 -4.04
CA ILE A 161 -31.52 -1.40 -3.47
C ILE A 161 -30.83 -2.75 -3.72
N GLU A 162 -31.55 -3.87 -3.57
CA GLU A 162 -31.03 -5.20 -3.88
C GLU A 162 -30.73 -5.38 -5.39
N ASN A 163 -31.54 -4.79 -6.27
CA ASN A 163 -31.31 -4.87 -7.73
C ASN A 163 -30.15 -3.99 -8.21
N GLU A 164 -29.94 -2.79 -7.67
CA GLU A 164 -28.75 -1.98 -8.03
C GLU A 164 -27.46 -2.58 -7.46
N MET A 165 -27.51 -3.18 -6.27
CA MET A 165 -26.34 -3.84 -5.69
C MET A 165 -25.96 -5.10 -6.47
N ASN A 166 -26.94 -5.83 -7.02
CA ASN A 166 -26.69 -6.96 -7.93
C ASN A 166 -26.27 -6.52 -9.34
N HIS A 167 -26.78 -5.40 -9.86
CA HIS A 167 -26.33 -4.84 -11.15
C HIS A 167 -24.88 -4.35 -11.07
N TYR A 168 -24.47 -3.76 -9.94
CA TYR A 168 -23.09 -3.37 -9.67
C TYR A 168 -22.15 -4.59 -9.56
N ILE A 169 -22.65 -5.71 -9.03
CA ILE A 169 -21.93 -6.99 -9.00
C ILE A 169 -21.82 -7.61 -10.41
N GLU A 170 -22.87 -7.56 -11.24
CA GLU A 170 -22.81 -8.08 -12.63
C GLU A 170 -21.87 -7.26 -13.52
N THR A 171 -21.78 -5.93 -13.34
CA THR A 171 -20.84 -5.09 -14.11
C THR A 171 -19.37 -5.22 -13.69
N LEU A 172 -19.09 -5.82 -12.53
CA LEU A 172 -17.72 -6.15 -12.09
C LEU A 172 -17.18 -7.45 -12.73
N TYR A 173 -18.00 -8.18 -13.51
CA TYR A 173 -17.63 -9.46 -14.13
C TYR A 173 -17.81 -9.52 -15.65
N GLU A 174 -18.16 -8.41 -16.33
CA GLU A 174 -18.28 -8.38 -17.79
C GLU A 174 -17.01 -7.80 -18.46
N ASP A 175 -15.93 -8.57 -18.46
CA ASP A 175 -14.86 -8.44 -19.47
C ASP A 175 -14.22 -9.83 -19.75
N ASP A 176 -15.05 -10.83 -20.10
CA ASP A 176 -14.65 -11.96 -20.96
C ASP A 176 -15.89 -12.69 -21.53
N PRO A 177 -16.20 -12.59 -22.84
CA PRO A 177 -17.38 -13.20 -23.42
C PRO A 177 -17.06 -14.58 -23.99
N GLU A 178 -16.93 -15.59 -23.14
CA GLU A 178 -17.21 -16.99 -23.52
C GLU A 178 -17.20 -17.88 -22.28
N LEU A 179 -18.39 -18.23 -21.77
CA LEU A 179 -18.72 -19.55 -21.21
C LEU A 179 -20.21 -19.54 -20.78
N GLU A 180 -21.07 -20.16 -21.60
CA GLU A 180 -22.41 -20.58 -21.17
C GLU A 180 -22.30 -21.64 -20.04
N PRO A 181 -23.26 -21.69 -19.09
CA PRO A 181 -23.19 -22.60 -17.96
C PRO A 181 -23.52 -24.03 -18.40
N ASN A 182 -22.53 -24.92 -18.36
CA ASN A 182 -22.75 -26.36 -18.44
C ASN A 182 -23.30 -26.88 -17.08
N PRO A 183 -24.47 -27.54 -17.03
CA PRO A 183 -24.99 -28.10 -15.79
C PRO A 183 -24.44 -29.51 -15.60
N ASN A 184 -23.38 -29.67 -14.80
CA ASN A 184 -23.03 -30.99 -14.25
C ASN A 184 -22.49 -30.85 -12.81
N PRO A 185 -23.06 -31.56 -11.82
CA PRO A 185 -22.61 -31.54 -10.44
C PRO A 185 -21.60 -32.68 -10.25
N GLU A 186 -20.31 -32.42 -10.47
CA GLU A 186 -19.17 -33.21 -10.01
C GLU A 186 -17.89 -32.52 -10.54
N ASP A 187 -17.49 -31.44 -9.87
CA ASP A 187 -16.13 -30.93 -9.91
C ASP A 187 -15.83 -30.28 -8.55
N PRO A 188 -14.87 -30.82 -7.76
CA PRO A 188 -14.43 -30.21 -6.52
C PRO A 188 -13.54 -29.02 -6.88
N ASN A 189 -14.11 -27.84 -7.01
CA ASN A 189 -13.27 -26.64 -7.01
C ASN A 189 -12.72 -26.50 -5.57
N PRO A 190 -11.40 -26.64 -5.35
CA PRO A 190 -10.84 -26.31 -4.05
C PRO A 190 -11.08 -24.81 -3.84
N GLU A 191 -11.45 -24.44 -2.62
CA GLU A 191 -11.39 -23.05 -2.20
C GLU A 191 -10.01 -22.50 -2.59
N ASP A 192 -10.00 -21.35 -3.26
CA ASP A 192 -8.80 -20.65 -3.72
C ASP A 192 -7.76 -20.61 -2.56
N PRO A 193 -6.62 -21.32 -2.64
CA PRO A 193 -5.69 -21.43 -1.52
C PRO A 193 -4.86 -20.14 -1.46
N ASN A 194 -5.48 -18.98 -1.28
CA ASN A 194 -4.73 -17.76 -1.02
C ASN A 194 -3.77 -18.04 0.16
N PRO A 195 -2.48 -17.66 0.11
CA PRO A 195 -1.62 -17.77 1.28
C PRO A 195 -2.38 -17.17 2.47
N GLU A 196 -2.65 -18.02 3.46
CA GLU A 196 -3.33 -17.60 4.69
C GLU A 196 -2.59 -16.36 5.22
N ASP A 197 -3.40 -15.38 5.64
CA ASP A 197 -3.04 -14.08 6.21
C ASP A 197 -1.51 -13.83 6.33
N PRO A 198 -0.90 -13.03 5.43
CA PRO A 198 0.55 -12.84 5.45
C PRO A 198 0.95 -12.34 6.83
N ASP A 199 1.93 -13.02 7.45
CA ASP A 199 2.47 -12.60 8.72
C ASP A 199 2.95 -11.13 8.57
N PRO A 200 2.35 -10.19 9.33
CA PRO A 200 2.68 -8.78 9.20
C PRO A 200 4.16 -8.48 9.44
N ASP A 201 4.88 -9.30 10.21
CA ASP A 201 6.30 -9.08 10.50
C ASP A 201 7.28 -9.95 9.68
N GLY A 202 6.76 -10.87 8.86
CA GLY A 202 7.58 -11.77 8.04
C GLY A 202 8.28 -12.88 8.84
N HIS A 203 7.84 -13.15 10.08
CA HIS A 203 8.31 -14.27 10.87
C HIS A 203 7.80 -15.59 10.26
N PRO A 204 8.70 -16.52 9.89
CA PRO A 204 8.26 -17.78 9.28
C PRO A 204 7.43 -18.63 10.25
N ILE A 205 7.55 -18.41 11.57
CA ILE A 205 7.04 -19.31 12.64
C ILE A 205 5.64 -18.90 13.19
N ASP A 206 4.98 -17.85 12.66
CA ASP A 206 3.58 -17.49 13.01
C ASP A 206 2.75 -17.37 11.70
N PRO A 207 1.51 -17.90 11.55
CA PRO A 207 0.61 -18.52 12.53
C PRO A 207 0.78 -20.05 12.66
N ALA A 208 -0.14 -20.68 13.39
CA ALA A 208 -0.19 -22.09 13.75
C ALA A 208 0.26 -23.05 12.61
N PRO A 209 0.94 -24.17 12.92
CA PRO A 209 1.41 -25.12 11.91
C PRO A 209 0.27 -25.54 10.96
N ILE A 210 0.43 -25.27 9.67
CA ILE A 210 -0.49 -25.71 8.60
C ILE A 210 0.12 -26.93 7.91
N ASP A 211 0.64 -27.84 8.71
CA ASP A 211 1.22 -29.06 8.21
C ASP A 211 0.08 -30.01 7.80
N PRO A 212 0.14 -30.62 6.60
CA PRO A 212 -0.92 -31.51 6.15
C PRO A 212 -1.04 -32.71 7.11
N PRO A 213 -2.25 -33.22 7.37
CA PRO A 213 -2.43 -34.46 8.13
C PRO A 213 -1.74 -35.63 7.42
N ARG A 214 -1.13 -36.55 8.18
CA ARG A 214 -0.31 -37.69 7.68
C ARG A 214 -0.55 -38.93 8.53
N HIS A 215 -0.26 -40.13 8.03
CA HIS A 215 -0.60 -41.38 8.72
C HIS A 215 0.65 -42.15 9.22
N ASP A 216 1.42 -41.49 10.10
CA ASP A 216 2.83 -41.82 10.37
C ASP A 216 3.20 -41.56 11.84
N PRO A 217 3.91 -42.44 12.59
CA PRO A 217 4.29 -43.84 12.30
C PRO A 217 3.48 -44.90 13.08
N LEU A 218 3.57 -46.16 12.65
CA LEU A 218 3.01 -47.33 13.34
C LEU A 218 3.75 -47.67 14.65
N ALA A 219 3.05 -47.55 15.78
CA ALA A 219 3.54 -47.80 17.13
C ALA A 219 2.94 -49.06 17.78
N LEU A 220 3.70 -49.68 18.67
CA LEU A 220 3.31 -50.82 19.50
C LEU A 220 3.36 -50.42 20.97
N ASP A 221 2.31 -50.79 21.71
CA ASP A 221 2.27 -50.68 23.18
C ASP A 221 3.20 -51.74 23.78
N MET A 222 4.39 -51.31 24.23
CA MET A 222 5.45 -52.24 24.64
C MET A 222 5.46 -52.51 26.15
N ASP A 223 4.91 -51.61 26.96
CA ASP A 223 4.78 -51.80 28.41
C ASP A 223 3.43 -52.42 28.84
N LYS A 224 2.50 -52.55 27.88
CA LYS A 224 1.22 -53.27 27.96
C LYS A 224 0.25 -52.61 28.92
N ASP A 225 0.28 -51.30 29.03
CA ASP A 225 -0.65 -50.53 29.86
C ASP A 225 -1.99 -50.24 29.14
N GLY A 226 -2.05 -50.52 27.84
CA GLY A 226 -3.22 -50.36 26.98
C GLY A 226 -3.29 -49.01 26.27
N PHE A 227 -2.24 -48.19 26.34
CA PHE A 227 -2.13 -46.87 25.72
C PHE A 227 -0.88 -46.80 24.83
N ILE A 228 -0.90 -45.87 23.87
CA ILE A 228 0.32 -45.39 23.24
C ILE A 228 0.59 -44.01 23.83
N ALA A 229 1.65 -43.90 24.63
CA ALA A 229 2.01 -42.66 25.28
C ALA A 229 2.82 -41.76 24.33
N THR A 230 2.47 -40.47 24.29
CA THR A 230 3.12 -39.47 23.43
C THR A 230 3.53 -38.22 24.19
N THR A 231 4.49 -37.47 23.66
CA THR A 231 4.92 -36.14 24.11
C THR A 231 4.44 -35.10 23.10
N SER A 232 4.02 -33.93 23.59
CA SER A 232 3.57 -32.85 22.73
C SER A 232 4.71 -32.25 21.91
N LEU A 233 4.39 -31.59 20.79
CA LEU A 233 5.37 -30.87 19.97
C LEU A 233 6.08 -29.74 20.75
N GLU A 234 5.36 -29.09 21.67
CA GLU A 234 5.92 -28.03 22.53
C GLU A 234 6.96 -28.59 23.50
N ASP A 235 6.63 -29.70 24.18
CA ASP A 235 7.46 -30.34 25.20
C ASP A 235 8.57 -31.24 24.64
N SER A 236 8.47 -31.63 23.36
CA SER A 236 9.43 -32.52 22.70
C SER A 236 10.73 -31.79 22.36
N SER A 237 11.86 -32.52 22.46
CA SER A 237 13.17 -32.12 21.93
C SER A 237 13.58 -32.93 20.70
N THR A 238 12.71 -33.82 20.22
CA THR A 238 13.01 -34.78 19.16
C THR A 238 12.90 -34.15 17.79
N TYR A 239 13.86 -34.49 16.92
CA TYR A 239 13.84 -34.17 15.51
C TYR A 239 13.89 -35.45 14.68
N PHE A 240 12.96 -35.61 13.75
CA PHE A 240 12.86 -36.79 12.90
C PHE A 240 12.50 -36.34 11.48
N ASP A 241 13.11 -36.96 10.47
CA ASP A 241 12.79 -36.68 9.06
C ASP A 241 11.46 -37.35 8.74
N LEU A 242 10.39 -36.63 9.06
CA LEU A 242 9.05 -37.10 8.85
C LEU A 242 8.69 -36.95 7.38
N THR A 243 9.15 -35.92 6.66
CA THR A 243 8.77 -35.67 5.25
C THR A 243 9.54 -36.48 4.22
N GLY A 244 10.65 -37.11 4.60
CA GLY A 244 11.49 -37.92 3.73
C GLY A 244 12.35 -37.09 2.78
N ASP A 245 12.59 -35.82 3.10
CA ASP A 245 13.38 -34.90 2.28
C ASP A 245 14.84 -34.76 2.77
N GLY A 246 15.20 -35.46 3.85
CA GLY A 246 16.51 -35.44 4.47
C GLY A 246 16.71 -34.35 5.53
N LEU A 247 15.73 -33.45 5.71
CA LEU A 247 15.67 -32.51 6.83
C LEU A 247 14.83 -33.13 7.95
N LYS A 248 15.30 -33.00 9.19
CA LYS A 248 14.56 -33.50 10.35
C LYS A 248 13.69 -32.39 10.90
N GLU A 249 12.38 -32.57 10.94
CA GLU A 249 11.45 -31.63 11.56
C GLU A 249 11.36 -31.86 13.07
N LYS A 250 11.05 -30.81 13.82
CA LYS A 250 10.67 -30.95 15.23
C LYS A 250 9.33 -31.68 15.28
N VAL A 251 9.27 -32.74 16.08
CA VAL A 251 8.10 -33.63 16.14
C VAL A 251 7.64 -33.82 17.59
N GLY A 252 6.33 -33.86 17.81
CA GLY A 252 5.76 -34.63 18.91
C GLY A 252 6.18 -36.10 18.76
N TRP A 253 6.33 -36.82 19.85
CA TRP A 253 7.03 -38.11 19.80
C TRP A 253 6.37 -39.17 20.65
N ILE A 254 6.52 -40.44 20.29
CA ILE A 254 6.13 -41.55 21.17
C ILE A 254 7.06 -41.60 22.40
N GLN A 255 6.54 -41.99 23.56
CA GLN A 255 7.36 -42.11 24.77
C GLN A 255 8.17 -43.41 24.77
N SER A 256 9.27 -43.42 25.53
CA SER A 256 10.20 -44.56 25.63
C SER A 256 9.59 -45.86 26.17
N SER A 257 8.36 -45.81 26.72
CA SER A 257 7.61 -47.00 27.16
C SER A 257 7.16 -47.86 25.99
N ASP A 258 6.93 -47.24 24.83
CA ASP A 258 6.41 -47.85 23.61
C ASP A 258 7.49 -47.96 22.53
N GLY A 259 7.13 -48.43 21.33
CA GLY A 259 8.11 -48.53 20.24
C GLY A 259 7.50 -48.49 18.85
N LEU A 260 8.26 -47.94 17.90
CA LEU A 260 7.90 -47.87 16.49
C LEU A 260 8.25 -49.16 15.75
N VAL A 261 7.41 -49.58 14.81
CA VAL A 261 7.78 -50.64 13.87
C VAL A 261 8.69 -50.04 12.80
N ALA A 262 9.88 -50.62 12.64
CA ALA A 262 10.92 -50.08 11.78
C ALA A 262 11.53 -51.15 10.84
N TYR A 263 12.01 -50.69 9.70
CA TYR A 263 12.65 -51.50 8.67
C TYR A 263 13.80 -50.71 8.03
N ASP A 264 15.02 -51.03 8.48
CA ASP A 264 16.30 -50.56 7.92
C ASP A 264 16.43 -51.05 6.46
N LYS A 265 16.08 -50.17 5.52
CA LYS A 265 15.90 -50.50 4.09
C LYS A 265 17.26 -50.61 3.40
N ASP A 266 18.18 -49.72 3.75
CA ASP A 266 19.50 -49.64 3.13
C ASP A 266 20.56 -50.53 3.81
N ASN A 267 20.24 -51.09 4.98
CA ASN A 267 21.10 -51.93 5.82
C ASN A 267 22.31 -51.18 6.37
N ASN A 268 22.17 -49.89 6.66
CA ASN A 268 23.21 -49.09 7.29
C ASN A 268 23.23 -49.23 8.83
N GLY A 269 22.23 -49.89 9.40
CA GLY A 269 22.13 -50.20 10.83
C GLY A 269 21.43 -49.11 11.65
N LYS A 270 20.91 -48.08 11.01
CA LYS A 270 20.12 -47.00 11.58
C LYS A 270 18.73 -46.97 10.93
N ILE A 271 17.87 -46.15 11.52
CA ILE A 271 16.56 -45.69 11.08
C ILE A 271 16.69 -44.17 11.04
N GLU A 272 16.66 -43.59 9.84
CA GLU A 272 17.07 -42.19 9.62
C GLU A 272 15.91 -41.25 9.25
N GLY A 273 14.74 -41.79 8.88
CA GLY A 273 13.55 -41.02 8.55
C GLY A 273 12.32 -41.88 8.32
N ILE A 274 11.25 -41.23 7.83
CA ILE A 274 9.95 -41.86 7.59
C ILE A 274 10.02 -43.09 6.69
N ASP A 275 10.94 -43.07 5.73
CA ASP A 275 11.18 -44.16 4.79
C ASP A 275 11.57 -45.48 5.48
N GLU A 276 11.98 -45.46 6.74
CA GLU A 276 12.42 -46.65 7.48
C GLU A 276 11.51 -47.00 8.67
N VAL A 277 10.39 -46.29 8.81
CA VAL A 277 9.24 -46.68 9.65
C VAL A 277 8.04 -46.93 8.72
N PHE A 278 6.87 -47.22 9.28
CA PHE A 278 5.67 -47.49 8.49
C PHE A 278 4.64 -46.38 8.66
N GLY A 279 4.20 -45.81 7.53
CA GLY A 279 3.35 -44.64 7.37
C GLY A 279 3.89 -43.74 6.25
N ASN A 280 3.01 -43.08 5.49
CA ASN A 280 3.36 -41.86 4.76
C ASN A 280 2.18 -40.87 4.66
N GLN A 281 2.41 -39.75 3.94
CA GLN A 281 1.40 -38.70 3.68
C GLN A 281 0.02 -39.21 3.21
N THR A 282 -0.08 -40.39 2.60
CA THR A 282 -1.33 -40.90 2.00
C THR A 282 -1.72 -42.32 2.43
N THR A 283 -0.85 -43.02 3.16
CA THR A 283 -1.03 -44.44 3.47
C THR A 283 -0.72 -44.68 4.95
N SER A 284 -1.64 -45.29 5.68
CA SER A 284 -1.39 -45.67 7.08
C SER A 284 -0.28 -46.70 7.19
N GLY A 285 0.43 -46.71 8.30
CA GLY A 285 1.46 -47.68 8.60
C GLY A 285 0.96 -49.11 8.59
N PHE A 286 -0.32 -49.38 8.94
CA PHE A 286 -0.91 -50.71 8.76
C PHE A 286 -1.05 -51.10 7.29
N ASP A 287 -1.52 -50.18 6.45
CA ASP A 287 -1.71 -50.41 5.02
C ASP A 287 -0.37 -50.52 4.28
N GLU A 288 0.61 -49.70 4.63
CA GLU A 288 1.96 -49.80 4.09
C GLU A 288 2.62 -51.12 4.52
N LEU A 289 2.53 -51.48 5.80
CA LEU A 289 3.05 -52.75 6.30
C LEU A 289 2.39 -53.95 5.60
N ARG A 290 1.09 -53.86 5.27
CA ARG A 290 0.40 -54.87 4.45
C ARG A 290 0.98 -54.96 3.04
N GLN A 291 1.26 -53.84 2.41
CA GLN A 291 1.79 -53.80 1.05
C GLN A 291 3.22 -54.32 0.97
N ILE A 292 4.05 -53.96 1.96
CA ILE A 292 5.49 -54.22 1.92
C ILE A 292 5.86 -55.57 2.57
N ALA A 293 5.22 -55.94 3.67
CA ALA A 293 5.65 -57.06 4.50
C ALA A 293 4.71 -58.28 4.51
N ASP A 294 3.41 -58.15 4.22
CA ASP A 294 2.47 -59.30 4.17
C ASP A 294 2.60 -60.08 2.85
N SER A 295 3.68 -60.85 2.76
CA SER A 295 4.04 -61.62 1.56
C SER A 295 3.06 -62.75 1.24
N ASN A 296 2.30 -63.20 2.24
CA ASN A 296 1.39 -64.33 2.13
C ASN A 296 -0.09 -63.91 2.01
N HIS A 297 -0.36 -62.61 2.18
CA HIS A 297 -1.66 -61.95 2.06
C HIS A 297 -2.73 -62.52 3.01
N ASP A 298 -2.33 -62.94 4.22
CA ASP A 298 -3.25 -63.40 5.26
C ASP A 298 -3.69 -62.30 6.23
N GLY A 299 -3.26 -61.05 6.01
CA GLY A 299 -3.63 -59.89 6.82
C GLY A 299 -2.92 -59.84 8.17
N VAL A 300 -1.88 -60.65 8.36
CA VAL A 300 -1.15 -60.78 9.62
C VAL A 300 0.34 -60.83 9.30
N ILE A 301 1.13 -59.95 9.91
CA ILE A 301 2.59 -60.04 9.85
C ILE A 301 3.07 -61.04 10.88
N ASP A 302 3.53 -62.21 10.44
CA ASP A 302 4.11 -63.23 11.31
C ASP A 302 5.31 -63.93 10.65
N ARG A 303 5.87 -64.96 11.31
CA ARG A 303 7.02 -65.71 10.80
C ARG A 303 6.83 -66.38 9.42
N LYS A 304 5.60 -66.43 8.90
CA LYS A 304 5.28 -66.91 7.55
C LYS A 304 5.67 -65.87 6.50
N ASP A 305 5.89 -64.62 6.90
CA ASP A 305 6.27 -63.54 6.00
C ASP A 305 7.78 -63.39 5.83
N GLU A 306 8.18 -63.08 4.60
CA GLU A 306 9.60 -62.98 4.23
C GLU A 306 10.33 -61.87 5.01
N LEU A 307 9.67 -60.73 5.25
CA LEU A 307 10.26 -59.58 5.93
C LEU A 307 10.17 -59.62 7.46
N TYR A 308 9.37 -60.50 8.06
CA TYR A 308 9.17 -60.53 9.53
C TYR A 308 10.48 -60.59 10.32
N SER A 309 11.48 -61.33 9.83
CA SER A 309 12.78 -61.46 10.51
C SER A 309 13.69 -60.23 10.38
N ARG A 310 13.35 -59.27 9.52
CA ARG A 310 14.08 -58.02 9.29
C ARG A 310 13.42 -56.82 9.96
N LEU A 311 12.13 -56.92 10.29
CA LEU A 311 11.42 -55.89 11.03
C LEU A 311 11.94 -55.79 12.47
N LYS A 312 12.00 -54.56 12.96
CA LYS A 312 12.45 -54.21 14.30
C LYS A 312 11.38 -53.39 15.02
N VAL A 313 11.46 -53.38 16.34
CA VAL A 313 10.85 -52.38 17.22
C VAL A 313 11.96 -51.40 17.59
N TRP A 314 11.72 -50.11 17.36
CA TRP A 314 12.58 -49.02 17.82
C TRP A 314 11.96 -48.39 19.06
N GLN A 315 12.59 -48.58 20.22
CA GLN A 315 12.24 -47.89 21.45
C GLN A 315 13.27 -46.80 21.73
N ASP A 316 12.95 -45.56 21.36
CA ASP A 316 13.80 -44.40 21.59
C ASP A 316 13.80 -44.05 23.09
N THR A 317 14.85 -44.48 23.79
CA THR A 317 14.92 -44.41 25.26
C THR A 317 15.40 -43.05 25.75
N ASN A 318 16.20 -42.35 24.95
CA ASN A 318 16.73 -41.04 25.29
C ASN A 318 15.94 -39.89 24.65
N GLN A 319 14.96 -40.19 23.80
CA GLN A 319 14.05 -39.24 23.13
C GLN A 319 14.81 -38.23 22.26
N ASP A 320 15.82 -38.70 21.53
CA ASP A 320 16.60 -37.86 20.61
C ASP A 320 16.24 -38.05 19.13
N GLY A 321 15.39 -39.03 18.79
CA GLY A 321 14.97 -39.32 17.42
C GLY A 321 16.07 -39.92 16.54
N ILE A 322 17.20 -40.32 17.13
CA ILE A 322 18.33 -40.91 16.42
C ILE A 322 18.46 -42.36 16.87
N SER A 323 18.02 -43.30 16.04
CA SER A 323 18.11 -44.71 16.40
C SER A 323 19.55 -45.16 16.69
N GLN A 324 19.73 -45.86 17.82
CA GLN A 324 20.99 -46.51 18.17
C GLN A 324 20.85 -48.03 18.27
N ALA A 325 21.97 -48.73 18.19
CA ALA A 325 21.98 -50.20 18.09
C ALA A 325 21.36 -50.91 19.31
N ASP A 326 21.37 -50.28 20.48
CA ASP A 326 20.73 -50.79 21.71
C ASP A 326 19.24 -50.45 21.83
N GLU A 327 18.71 -49.58 20.96
CA GLU A 327 17.29 -49.21 20.88
C GLU A 327 16.50 -50.01 19.85
N LEU A 328 17.21 -50.67 18.93
CA LEU A 328 16.63 -51.43 17.82
C LEU A 328 16.63 -52.94 18.12
N VAL A 329 15.43 -53.49 18.33
CA VAL A 329 15.25 -54.90 18.69
C VAL A 329 14.38 -55.60 17.63
N GLY A 330 14.78 -56.78 17.14
CA GLY A 330 13.95 -57.54 16.20
C GLY A 330 12.57 -57.89 16.80
N LEU A 331 11.51 -57.95 15.99
CA LEU A 331 10.13 -58.16 16.48
C LEU A 331 10.03 -59.35 17.46
N LYS A 332 10.66 -60.47 17.10
CA LYS A 332 10.66 -61.69 17.92
C LYS A 332 11.39 -61.50 19.26
N GLU A 333 12.53 -60.82 19.23
CA GLU A 333 13.32 -60.50 20.43
C GLU A 333 12.59 -59.52 21.34
N ALA A 334 11.83 -58.59 20.76
CA ALA A 334 10.94 -57.66 21.47
C ALA A 334 9.68 -58.34 22.02
N GLY A 335 9.45 -59.62 21.68
CA GLY A 335 8.30 -60.39 22.15
C GLY A 335 7.05 -60.29 21.27
N VAL A 336 7.14 -59.66 20.10
CA VAL A 336 6.04 -59.51 19.12
C VAL A 336 6.00 -60.73 18.20
N THR A 337 4.99 -61.58 18.34
CA THR A 337 4.85 -62.82 17.55
C THR A 337 4.05 -62.65 16.26
N SER A 338 3.07 -61.74 16.26
CA SER A 338 2.34 -61.34 15.06
C SER A 338 1.70 -59.96 15.20
N ILE A 339 1.54 -59.21 14.11
CA ILE A 339 0.81 -57.94 14.07
C ILE A 339 -0.41 -58.12 13.17
N ASN A 340 -1.62 -57.85 13.68
CA ASN A 340 -2.84 -57.87 12.88
C ASN A 340 -2.96 -56.57 12.08
N LEU A 341 -3.21 -56.68 10.78
CA LEU A 341 -3.30 -55.54 9.86
C LEU A 341 -4.75 -55.09 9.63
N ASP A 342 -5.74 -55.80 10.18
CA ASP A 342 -7.13 -55.35 10.19
C ASP A 342 -7.28 -54.26 11.27
N ALA A 343 -7.03 -53.01 10.89
CA ALA A 343 -7.17 -51.85 11.76
C ALA A 343 -8.57 -51.24 11.69
N ILE A 344 -8.94 -50.52 12.75
CA ILE A 344 -10.15 -49.69 12.79
C ILE A 344 -9.74 -48.24 13.03
N SER A 345 -10.41 -47.30 12.36
CA SER A 345 -10.24 -45.87 12.64
C SER A 345 -10.76 -45.53 14.03
N VAL A 346 -9.95 -44.82 14.81
CA VAL A 346 -10.24 -44.42 16.20
C VAL A 346 -10.19 -42.90 16.41
N ASN A 347 -9.33 -42.18 15.68
CA ASN A 347 -9.18 -40.71 15.69
C ASN A 347 -9.16 -40.10 17.11
N ILE A 348 -8.19 -40.50 17.93
CA ILE A 348 -8.03 -40.05 19.31
C ILE A 348 -6.82 -39.13 19.41
N GLU A 349 -7.05 -37.86 19.76
CA GLU A 349 -5.96 -36.91 20.01
C GLU A 349 -5.32 -37.15 21.40
N VAL A 350 -4.00 -37.21 21.45
CA VAL A 350 -3.19 -37.37 22.66
C VAL A 350 -1.98 -36.42 22.59
N ASN A 351 -1.95 -35.42 23.47
CA ASN A 351 -0.89 -34.41 23.55
C ASN A 351 -0.60 -33.70 22.21
N GLY A 352 -1.63 -33.46 21.40
CA GLY A 352 -1.51 -32.84 20.07
C GLY A 352 -1.18 -33.80 18.93
N ASN A 353 -0.82 -35.06 19.22
CA ASN A 353 -0.66 -36.12 18.21
C ASN A 353 -2.00 -36.84 18.00
N LEU A 354 -2.25 -37.45 16.83
CA LEU A 354 -3.50 -38.17 16.54
C LEU A 354 -3.26 -39.68 16.42
N ILE A 355 -3.91 -40.47 17.25
CA ILE A 355 -4.03 -41.91 17.01
C ILE A 355 -5.14 -42.11 15.98
N SER A 356 -4.79 -42.37 14.73
CA SER A 356 -5.72 -42.41 13.60
C SER A 356 -6.43 -43.77 13.51
N GLU A 357 -5.66 -44.85 13.61
CA GLU A 357 -6.11 -46.23 13.49
C GLU A 357 -5.52 -47.12 14.59
N ALA A 358 -6.23 -48.17 14.96
CA ALA A 358 -5.76 -49.14 15.94
C ALA A 358 -6.09 -50.58 15.55
N SER A 359 -5.16 -51.48 15.87
CA SER A 359 -5.34 -52.93 15.81
C SER A 359 -4.67 -53.59 17.02
N LYS A 360 -4.27 -54.86 16.87
CA LYS A 360 -3.63 -55.65 17.93
C LYS A 360 -2.41 -56.39 17.42
N TYR A 361 -1.36 -56.45 18.24
CA TYR A 361 -0.29 -57.43 18.08
C TYR A 361 -0.42 -58.56 19.12
N THR A 362 0.15 -59.72 18.82
CA THR A 362 0.19 -60.86 19.75
C THR A 362 1.58 -60.97 20.37
N ASP A 363 1.66 -60.95 21.69
CA ASP A 363 2.93 -61.10 22.40
C ASP A 363 3.42 -62.58 22.47
N ASN A 364 4.57 -62.81 23.09
CA ASN A 364 5.16 -64.14 23.27
C ASN A 364 4.42 -65.04 24.28
N GLU A 365 3.48 -64.48 25.03
CA GLU A 365 2.57 -65.19 25.95
C GLU A 365 1.23 -65.52 25.29
N GLY A 366 0.94 -64.95 24.12
CA GLY A 366 -0.29 -65.09 23.36
C GLY A 366 -1.38 -64.08 23.75
N ASN A 367 -1.03 -63.01 24.47
CA ASN A 367 -1.92 -61.89 24.79
C ASN A 367 -2.04 -60.95 23.58
N LEU A 368 -3.18 -60.26 23.48
CA LEU A 368 -3.45 -59.28 22.43
C LEU A 368 -3.24 -57.86 22.96
N GLU A 369 -2.17 -57.23 22.51
CA GLU A 369 -1.73 -55.90 22.96
C GLU A 369 -1.95 -54.85 21.87
N LEU A 370 -1.96 -53.56 22.23
CA LEU A 370 -2.30 -52.48 21.31
C LEU A 370 -1.21 -52.25 20.25
N ALA A 371 -1.62 -52.12 19.00
CA ALA A 371 -0.83 -51.54 17.92
C ALA A 371 -1.65 -50.38 17.36
N ALA A 372 -1.02 -49.25 17.06
CA ALA A 372 -1.73 -48.08 16.58
C ALA A 372 -0.91 -47.27 15.59
N ASP A 373 -1.61 -46.66 14.66
CA ASP A 373 -1.07 -45.65 13.76
C ASP A 373 -1.16 -44.29 14.46
N VAL A 374 -0.04 -43.59 14.59
CA VAL A 374 0.07 -42.38 15.39
C VAL A 374 0.56 -41.24 14.53
N GLU A 375 -0.33 -40.40 14.02
CA GLU A 375 0.01 -39.16 13.33
C GLU A 375 0.72 -38.20 14.30
N LEU A 376 2.03 -38.08 14.17
CA LEU A 376 2.83 -37.18 15.00
C LEU A 376 2.58 -35.73 14.59
N ALA A 377 2.34 -34.87 15.57
CA ALA A 377 2.39 -33.43 15.35
C ALA A 377 3.82 -33.04 14.99
N PHE A 378 4.00 -32.13 14.03
CA PHE A 378 5.31 -31.63 13.67
C PHE A 378 5.24 -30.14 13.35
N ASP A 379 6.41 -29.50 13.24
CA ASP A 379 6.53 -28.15 12.70
C ASP A 379 7.59 -28.17 11.59
N SER A 380 7.14 -28.14 10.34
CA SER A 380 8.01 -28.16 9.15
C SER A 380 8.96 -26.96 9.06
N ARG A 381 8.76 -25.92 9.86
CA ARG A 381 9.63 -24.75 9.90
C ARG A 381 10.80 -24.96 10.87
N LEU A 382 10.59 -25.78 11.90
CA LEU A 382 11.65 -26.10 12.85
C LEU A 382 12.42 -27.32 12.34
N THR A 383 13.40 -27.08 11.46
CA THR A 383 14.24 -28.16 10.92
C THR A 383 15.66 -28.18 11.47
N SER A 384 16.24 -29.38 11.44
CA SER A 384 17.66 -29.62 11.71
C SER A 384 18.22 -30.59 10.67
N ILE A 385 19.53 -30.55 10.46
CA ILE A 385 20.22 -31.39 9.49
C ILE A 385 21.44 -32.05 10.15
N ASP A 386 21.60 -33.35 9.90
CA ASP A 386 22.84 -34.06 10.19
C ASP A 386 23.69 -34.06 8.92
N THR A 387 24.68 -33.17 8.83
CA THR A 387 25.52 -33.06 7.63
C THR A 387 26.32 -34.33 7.33
N SER A 388 26.43 -35.27 8.28
CA SER A 388 27.09 -36.56 8.05
C SER A 388 26.28 -37.54 7.20
N THR A 389 24.97 -37.31 7.06
CA THR A 389 24.09 -38.10 6.18
C THR A 389 24.10 -37.58 4.75
N ILE A 390 24.60 -36.36 4.51
CA ILE A 390 24.67 -35.77 3.18
C ILE A 390 25.84 -36.39 2.39
N PRO A 391 25.58 -37.01 1.21
CA PRO A 391 26.63 -37.59 0.39
C PRO A 391 27.68 -36.56 -0.03
N ASP A 392 28.97 -36.93 0.09
CA ASP A 392 30.12 -36.13 -0.34
C ASP A 392 30.23 -34.72 0.28
N TYR A 393 29.55 -34.44 1.40
CA TYR A 393 29.61 -33.16 2.10
C TYR A 393 31.03 -32.87 2.64
N THR A 394 31.56 -31.69 2.30
CA THR A 394 32.85 -31.20 2.80
C THR A 394 32.76 -29.70 3.07
N GLU A 395 33.15 -29.28 4.28
CA GLU A 395 33.20 -27.85 4.63
C GLU A 395 34.23 -27.10 3.78
N HIS A 396 33.76 -26.08 3.07
CA HIS A 396 34.56 -25.13 2.32
C HIS A 396 35.08 -24.02 3.25
N PRO A 397 36.34 -23.55 3.11
CA PRO A 397 36.91 -22.50 3.98
C PRO A 397 36.08 -21.19 4.00
N ASP A 398 35.56 -20.80 2.83
CA ASP A 398 34.81 -19.55 2.67
C ASP A 398 33.49 -19.54 3.46
N THR A 399 32.89 -20.71 3.75
CA THR A 399 31.61 -20.81 4.48
C THR A 399 31.67 -20.13 5.85
N SER A 400 32.80 -20.24 6.54
CA SER A 400 33.00 -19.60 7.86
C SER A 400 33.10 -18.08 7.82
N THR A 401 33.28 -17.49 6.64
CA THR A 401 33.39 -16.04 6.43
C THR A 401 32.12 -15.42 5.87
N LEU A 402 31.15 -16.25 5.45
CA LEU A 402 29.89 -15.80 4.88
C LEU A 402 28.81 -15.63 5.97
N PRO A 403 27.82 -14.73 5.74
CA PRO A 403 26.67 -14.59 6.62
C PRO A 403 25.91 -15.90 6.80
N PHE A 404 25.73 -16.32 8.06
CA PHE A 404 24.81 -17.40 8.41
C PHE A 404 23.37 -16.88 8.44
N LEU A 405 22.50 -17.51 7.65
CA LEU A 405 21.05 -17.31 7.68
C LEU A 405 20.38 -18.65 7.93
N ARG A 406 19.42 -18.66 8.87
CA ARG A 406 18.61 -19.84 9.15
C ARG A 406 17.57 -20.03 8.05
N ALA A 407 17.48 -21.26 7.54
CA ALA A 407 16.43 -21.68 6.63
C ALA A 407 15.33 -22.44 7.37
N TYR A 408 14.31 -22.80 6.60
CA TYR A 408 13.03 -23.32 7.06
C TYR A 408 12.50 -24.32 6.03
N GLY A 409 11.54 -25.15 6.45
CA GLY A 409 10.84 -26.02 5.51
C GLY A 409 11.80 -27.02 4.89
N VAL A 410 11.81 -27.03 3.56
CA VAL A 410 12.55 -27.97 2.73
C VAL A 410 13.87 -27.37 2.20
N VAL A 411 14.36 -26.31 2.83
CA VAL A 411 15.57 -25.55 2.44
C VAL A 411 16.64 -25.68 3.52
N TYR A 412 17.88 -25.96 3.12
CA TYR A 412 19.02 -26.03 4.05
C TYR A 412 19.43 -24.65 4.56
N ASP A 413 19.88 -24.57 5.81
CA ASP A 413 20.54 -23.38 6.36
C ASP A 413 21.65 -22.90 5.39
N ALA A 414 21.85 -21.58 5.33
CA ALA A 414 22.71 -20.99 4.29
C ALA A 414 24.14 -21.54 4.31
N ASP A 415 24.69 -21.83 5.49
CA ASP A 415 26.03 -22.42 5.63
C ASP A 415 26.11 -23.82 5.01
N VAL A 416 25.09 -24.66 5.18
CA VAL A 416 25.00 -25.96 4.52
C VAL A 416 24.82 -25.77 3.02
N ALA A 417 23.92 -24.89 2.59
CA ALA A 417 23.68 -24.60 1.18
C ALA A 417 24.94 -24.09 0.44
N TYR A 418 25.75 -23.23 1.05
CA TYR A 418 27.02 -22.76 0.48
C TYR A 418 28.01 -23.91 0.19
N ASN A 419 27.96 -24.99 0.97
CA ASN A 419 28.84 -26.15 0.74
C ASN A 419 28.33 -27.08 -0.37
N LEU A 420 27.04 -27.01 -0.69
CA LEU A 420 26.40 -27.88 -1.68
C LEU A 420 26.36 -27.25 -3.07
N ASP A 421 26.31 -25.92 -3.17
CA ASP A 421 26.27 -25.20 -4.43
C ASP A 421 27.38 -24.14 -4.52
N ASP A 422 28.36 -24.40 -5.39
CA ASP A 422 29.47 -23.50 -5.69
C ASP A 422 29.01 -22.16 -6.27
N ASN A 423 27.97 -22.15 -7.12
CA ASN A 423 27.46 -20.91 -7.72
C ASN A 423 26.77 -20.05 -6.67
N PHE A 424 25.96 -20.67 -5.80
CA PHE A 424 25.31 -19.97 -4.71
C PHE A 424 26.34 -19.38 -3.72
N ARG A 425 27.40 -20.13 -3.40
CA ARG A 425 28.48 -19.63 -2.54
C ARG A 425 29.23 -18.45 -3.15
N GLU A 426 29.53 -18.47 -4.45
CA GLU A 426 30.18 -17.32 -5.11
C GLU A 426 29.26 -16.10 -5.19
N LEU A 427 27.95 -16.30 -5.39
CA LEU A 427 26.97 -15.21 -5.30
C LEU A 427 26.94 -14.60 -3.88
N ALA A 428 26.91 -15.43 -2.85
CA ALA A 428 26.96 -14.96 -1.46
C ALA A 428 28.24 -14.16 -1.16
N LYS A 429 29.39 -14.55 -1.73
CA LYS A 429 30.66 -13.80 -1.62
C LYS A 429 30.63 -12.46 -2.34
N GLU A 430 30.02 -12.41 -3.53
CA GLU A 430 29.81 -11.16 -4.26
C GLU A 430 28.96 -10.19 -3.43
N LEU A 431 27.83 -10.66 -2.92
CA LEU A 431 26.93 -9.87 -2.08
C LEU A 431 27.59 -9.41 -0.78
N ALA A 432 28.31 -10.28 -0.09
CA ALA A 432 28.99 -9.93 1.18
C ALA A 432 30.13 -8.91 0.98
N GLY A 433 30.58 -8.67 -0.26
CA GLY A 433 31.62 -7.70 -0.57
C GLY A 433 31.11 -6.29 -0.89
N ASP A 434 29.81 -6.12 -1.18
CA ASP A 434 29.26 -4.87 -1.69
C ASP A 434 27.77 -4.73 -1.35
N VAL A 435 27.44 -3.70 -0.56
CA VAL A 435 26.08 -3.40 -0.11
C VAL A 435 25.12 -3.13 -1.27
N THR A 436 25.61 -2.52 -2.36
CA THR A 436 24.81 -2.25 -3.55
C THR A 436 24.42 -3.55 -4.26
N GLN A 437 25.26 -4.60 -4.20
CA GLN A 437 24.88 -5.91 -4.73
C GLN A 437 23.81 -6.57 -3.87
N VAL A 438 23.85 -6.39 -2.55
CA VAL A 438 22.78 -6.88 -1.67
C VAL A 438 21.45 -6.22 -2.02
N ALA A 439 21.39 -4.90 -2.20
CA ALA A 439 20.15 -4.22 -2.57
C ALA A 439 19.57 -4.69 -3.91
N ASN A 440 20.43 -4.96 -4.91
CA ASN A 440 19.99 -5.23 -6.28
C ASN A 440 19.81 -6.72 -6.62
N LYS A 441 20.51 -7.62 -5.93
CA LYS A 441 20.56 -9.05 -6.28
C LYS A 441 20.09 -9.99 -5.17
N PHE A 442 19.45 -9.48 -4.12
CA PHE A 442 18.99 -10.36 -3.03
C PHE A 442 17.92 -11.36 -3.49
N ASP A 443 17.08 -11.00 -4.46
CA ASP A 443 16.16 -11.95 -5.09
C ASP A 443 16.91 -13.12 -5.76
N GLU A 444 18.03 -12.85 -6.44
CA GLU A 444 18.87 -13.91 -7.02
C GLU A 444 19.49 -14.79 -5.94
N TYR A 445 19.84 -14.20 -4.78
CA TYR A 445 20.29 -14.94 -3.61
C TYR A 445 19.19 -15.85 -3.07
N MET A 446 17.95 -15.37 -2.94
CA MET A 446 16.81 -16.20 -2.51
C MET A 446 16.48 -17.32 -3.52
N ASP A 447 16.58 -17.04 -4.83
CA ASP A 447 16.42 -18.01 -5.90
C ASP A 447 17.50 -19.11 -5.86
N GLY A 448 18.76 -18.73 -5.60
CA GLY A 448 19.85 -19.69 -5.40
C GLY A 448 19.66 -20.52 -4.14
N TRP A 449 19.32 -19.87 -3.02
CA TRP A 449 19.20 -20.51 -1.72
C TRP A 449 18.04 -21.52 -1.66
N SER A 450 16.89 -21.18 -2.26
CA SER A 450 15.71 -22.05 -2.30
C SER A 450 15.88 -23.30 -3.19
N GLY A 451 16.88 -23.28 -4.08
CA GLY A 451 17.13 -24.31 -5.09
C GLY A 451 16.44 -24.07 -6.43
N TYR A 452 15.81 -22.91 -6.64
CA TYR A 452 15.13 -22.58 -7.90
C TYR A 452 16.09 -22.65 -9.10
N ASN A 453 17.28 -22.08 -8.95
CA ASN A 453 18.31 -22.10 -9.99
C ASN A 453 18.73 -23.53 -10.38
N GLN A 454 18.83 -24.43 -9.40
CA GLN A 454 19.16 -25.84 -9.65
C GLN A 454 18.01 -26.56 -10.37
N MET A 455 16.76 -26.35 -9.96
CA MET A 455 15.59 -26.91 -10.66
C MET A 455 15.56 -26.48 -12.14
N GLN A 456 15.83 -25.20 -12.41
CA GLN A 456 15.89 -24.69 -13.77
C GLN A 456 17.01 -25.35 -14.60
N ALA A 457 18.20 -25.51 -13.99
CA ALA A 457 19.35 -26.16 -14.62
C ALA A 457 19.09 -27.64 -14.93
N ASP A 458 18.45 -28.37 -13.99
CA ASP A 458 18.09 -29.77 -14.17
C ASP A 458 17.10 -29.96 -15.32
N LEU A 459 16.10 -29.08 -15.44
CA LEU A 459 15.17 -29.10 -16.57
C LEU A 459 15.86 -28.74 -17.89
N GLN A 460 16.74 -27.74 -17.87
CA GLN A 460 17.54 -27.37 -19.05
C GLN A 460 18.37 -28.55 -19.55
N GLU A 461 19.01 -29.30 -18.66
CA GLU A 461 19.78 -30.50 -18.99
C GLU A 461 18.87 -31.65 -19.44
N LYS A 462 17.82 -31.98 -18.67
CA LYS A 462 16.87 -33.06 -18.94
C LYS A 462 16.24 -32.95 -20.34
N TYR A 463 15.96 -31.72 -20.79
CA TYR A 463 15.37 -31.44 -22.09
C TYR A 463 16.39 -30.95 -23.15
N ASN A 464 17.68 -30.89 -22.82
CA ASN A 464 18.76 -30.45 -23.70
C ASN A 464 18.45 -29.10 -24.38
N LEU A 465 18.10 -28.11 -23.56
CA LEU A 465 17.68 -26.78 -23.99
C LEU A 465 18.88 -25.82 -24.07
N THR A 466 18.82 -24.85 -24.99
CA THR A 466 19.83 -23.79 -25.10
C THR A 466 19.58 -22.69 -24.08
N ASP A 467 18.32 -22.31 -23.90
CA ASP A 467 17.88 -21.33 -22.92
C ASP A 467 17.28 -22.02 -21.69
N THR A 468 17.32 -21.33 -20.55
CA THR A 468 16.83 -21.83 -19.27
C THR A 468 15.32 -21.57 -19.14
N PRO A 469 14.49 -22.58 -18.80
CA PRO A 469 13.05 -22.39 -18.57
C PRO A 469 12.80 -21.55 -17.31
N LYS A 470 11.83 -20.64 -17.33
CA LYS A 470 11.55 -19.68 -16.24
C LYS A 470 10.10 -19.68 -15.82
N LEU A 471 9.84 -19.46 -14.54
CA LEU A 471 8.52 -19.11 -13.99
C LEU A 471 8.18 -17.63 -14.23
N SER A 472 6.90 -17.28 -14.09
CA SER A 472 6.51 -15.88 -13.91
C SER A 472 7.02 -15.36 -12.56
N ASP A 473 7.17 -14.03 -12.39
CA ASP A 473 7.65 -13.45 -11.12
C ASP A 473 6.82 -13.91 -9.90
N VAL A 474 5.50 -13.91 -10.06
CA VAL A 474 4.56 -14.32 -9.00
C VAL A 474 4.73 -15.81 -8.65
N GLU A 475 4.87 -16.69 -9.65
CA GLU A 475 5.06 -18.13 -9.41
C GLU A 475 6.43 -18.45 -8.81
N ARG A 476 7.48 -17.73 -9.23
CA ARG A 476 8.82 -17.82 -8.63
C ARG A 476 8.77 -17.44 -7.15
N LYS A 477 8.08 -16.34 -6.80
CA LYS A 477 7.91 -15.88 -5.42
C LYS A 477 7.12 -16.87 -4.56
N ILE A 478 6.01 -17.41 -5.10
CA ILE A 478 5.23 -18.45 -4.41
C ILE A 478 6.08 -19.69 -4.17
N TRP A 479 6.76 -20.19 -5.20
CA TRP A 479 7.60 -21.39 -5.09
C TRP A 479 8.71 -21.22 -4.06
N THR A 480 9.41 -20.09 -4.12
CA THR A 480 10.46 -19.74 -3.15
C THR A 480 9.90 -19.69 -1.74
N TYR A 481 8.81 -18.95 -1.52
CA TYR A 481 8.18 -18.80 -0.23
C TYR A 481 7.70 -20.15 0.35
N GLU A 482 6.99 -20.96 -0.45
CA GLU A 482 6.50 -22.28 0.00
C GLU A 482 7.62 -23.23 0.39
N ARG A 483 8.74 -23.24 -0.35
CA ARG A 483 9.92 -24.05 -0.03
C ARG A 483 10.47 -23.69 1.35
N PHE A 484 10.61 -22.40 1.64
CA PHE A 484 11.02 -21.96 2.97
C PHE A 484 9.94 -22.24 4.02
N MET A 485 8.65 -22.15 3.71
CA MET A 485 7.61 -22.46 4.70
C MET A 485 7.37 -23.95 4.92
N GLY A 486 8.02 -24.85 4.16
CA GLY A 486 7.78 -26.29 4.22
C GLY A 486 6.43 -26.71 3.64
N ARG A 487 5.81 -25.84 2.81
CA ARG A 487 4.48 -26.06 2.25
C ARG A 487 4.58 -26.62 0.83
N GLY A 488 3.63 -27.47 0.47
CA GLY A 488 3.53 -28.10 -0.85
C GLY A 488 2.22 -27.81 -1.57
N THR A 489 1.50 -26.75 -1.21
CA THR A 489 0.15 -26.48 -1.73
C THR A 489 0.18 -26.14 -3.22
N PHE A 490 1.12 -25.29 -3.64
CA PHE A 490 1.26 -24.84 -5.02
C PHE A 490 2.47 -25.44 -5.74
N THR A 491 3.52 -25.77 -4.99
CA THR A 491 4.80 -26.24 -5.49
C THR A 491 4.68 -27.36 -6.55
N PRO A 492 3.94 -28.47 -6.33
CA PRO A 492 3.83 -29.54 -7.33
C PRO A 492 3.23 -29.08 -8.66
N ASN A 493 2.24 -28.17 -8.63
CA ASN A 493 1.61 -27.63 -9.82
C ASN A 493 2.53 -26.66 -10.56
N ILE A 494 3.27 -25.82 -9.82
CA ILE A 494 4.26 -24.88 -10.36
C ILE A 494 5.40 -25.66 -11.05
N GLU A 495 5.92 -26.70 -10.41
CA GLU A 495 6.98 -27.55 -10.98
C GLU A 495 6.53 -28.28 -12.24
N ALA A 496 5.34 -28.89 -12.22
CA ALA A 496 4.76 -29.53 -13.39
C ALA A 496 4.57 -28.55 -14.56
N LYS A 497 4.22 -27.30 -14.24
CA LYS A 497 4.08 -26.23 -15.23
C LYS A 497 5.43 -25.84 -15.83
N LEU A 498 6.46 -25.67 -15.02
CA LEU A 498 7.81 -25.37 -15.49
C LEU A 498 8.36 -26.52 -16.36
N GLU A 499 8.13 -27.77 -15.98
CA GLU A 499 8.50 -28.95 -16.78
C GLU A 499 7.75 -28.95 -18.14
N SER A 500 6.46 -28.61 -18.14
CA SER A 500 5.68 -28.44 -19.38
C SER A 500 6.26 -27.34 -20.29
N THR A 501 6.67 -26.21 -19.72
CA THR A 501 7.36 -25.12 -20.43
C THR A 501 8.67 -25.62 -21.06
N ALA A 502 9.53 -26.29 -20.27
CA ALA A 502 10.78 -26.87 -20.75
C ALA A 502 10.56 -27.86 -21.92
N LYS A 503 9.53 -28.70 -21.83
CA LYS A 503 9.15 -29.61 -22.92
C LYS A 503 8.67 -28.86 -24.18
N ASN A 504 7.91 -27.78 -24.03
CA ASN A 504 7.44 -26.98 -25.16
C ASN A 504 8.58 -26.24 -25.86
N MET A 505 9.60 -25.78 -25.13
CA MET A 505 10.80 -25.14 -25.68
C MET A 505 11.53 -26.04 -26.68
N GLN A 506 11.51 -27.37 -26.51
CA GLN A 506 12.10 -28.31 -27.49
C GLN A 506 11.47 -28.20 -28.88
N THR A 507 10.24 -27.67 -28.96
CA THR A 507 9.49 -27.48 -30.21
C THR A 507 9.41 -26.02 -30.66
N GLY A 508 10.17 -25.12 -30.03
CA GLY A 508 10.21 -23.68 -30.35
C GLY A 508 9.21 -22.81 -29.57
N GLY A 509 8.74 -23.28 -28.41
CA GLY A 509 7.94 -22.48 -27.47
C GLY A 509 8.75 -21.40 -26.74
N THR A 510 8.06 -20.56 -25.96
CA THR A 510 8.69 -19.53 -25.10
C THR A 510 9.39 -20.14 -23.89
N ASP A 511 10.36 -19.42 -23.33
CA ASP A 511 11.12 -19.82 -22.15
C ASP A 511 10.37 -19.57 -20.83
N THR A 512 9.40 -18.66 -20.84
CA THR A 512 8.65 -18.24 -19.65
C THR A 512 7.32 -18.97 -19.55
N ALA A 513 7.06 -19.57 -18.39
CA ALA A 513 5.80 -20.21 -18.06
C ALA A 513 4.66 -19.17 -18.04
N PRO A 514 3.45 -19.50 -18.54
CA PRO A 514 2.32 -18.58 -18.45
C PRO A 514 2.00 -18.33 -16.98
N SER A 515 1.56 -17.15 -16.56
CA SER A 515 1.20 -16.92 -15.16
C SER A 515 -0.09 -17.67 -14.78
N GLY A 516 -0.15 -18.24 -13.57
CA GLY A 516 -1.40 -18.67 -12.96
C GLY A 516 -2.28 -17.48 -12.54
N ARG A 517 -3.48 -17.79 -12.03
CA ARG A 517 -4.37 -16.80 -11.40
C ARG A 517 -4.10 -16.80 -9.90
N TYR A 518 -3.46 -15.75 -9.41
CA TYR A 518 -3.11 -15.56 -8.00
C TYR A 518 -3.46 -14.14 -7.56
N ASN A 519 -3.68 -13.93 -6.27
CA ASN A 519 -3.70 -12.58 -5.70
C ASN A 519 -2.28 -12.01 -5.66
N THR A 520 -1.90 -11.25 -6.67
CA THR A 520 -0.53 -10.75 -6.86
C THR A 520 -0.08 -9.82 -5.74
N GLY A 521 -1.00 -9.01 -5.18
CA GLY A 521 -0.71 -8.10 -4.08
C GLY A 521 -0.31 -8.84 -2.80
N ALA A 522 -1.12 -9.82 -2.39
CA ALA A 522 -0.86 -10.60 -1.18
C ALA A 522 0.46 -11.40 -1.26
N VAL A 523 0.73 -12.01 -2.42
CA VAL A 523 2.00 -12.73 -2.67
C VAL A 523 3.19 -11.77 -2.58
N HIS A 524 3.08 -10.59 -3.18
CA HIS A 524 4.16 -9.61 -3.17
C HIS A 524 4.48 -9.14 -1.75
N THR A 525 3.46 -8.82 -0.95
CA THR A 525 3.63 -8.42 0.46
C THR A 525 4.31 -9.53 1.27
N ALA A 526 3.79 -10.76 1.21
CA ALA A 526 4.34 -11.89 1.98
C ALA A 526 5.81 -12.16 1.62
N TYR A 527 6.10 -12.24 0.32
CA TYR A 527 7.45 -12.48 -0.17
C TYR A 527 8.40 -11.33 0.16
N ASN A 528 7.96 -10.07 0.05
CA ASN A 528 8.79 -8.91 0.35
C ASN A 528 9.12 -8.82 1.84
N ASN A 529 8.15 -9.07 2.73
CA ASN A 529 8.41 -9.10 4.18
C ASN A 529 9.49 -10.14 4.51
N PHE A 530 9.30 -11.37 4.02
CA PHE A 530 10.25 -12.47 4.20
C PHE A 530 11.64 -12.15 3.61
N THR A 531 11.69 -11.59 2.40
CA THR A 531 12.94 -11.30 1.69
C THR A 531 13.67 -10.11 2.30
N ASN A 532 12.97 -9.04 2.66
CA ASN A 532 13.54 -7.86 3.34
C ASN A 532 14.14 -8.24 4.69
N ARG A 533 13.45 -9.09 5.46
CA ARG A 533 13.99 -9.65 6.71
C ARG A 533 15.30 -10.40 6.47
N ASN A 534 15.33 -11.34 5.52
CA ASN A 534 16.55 -12.09 5.23
C ASN A 534 17.68 -11.20 4.69
N ARG A 535 17.34 -10.17 3.90
CA ARG A 535 18.28 -9.14 3.43
C ARG A 535 18.91 -8.40 4.60
N ALA A 536 18.10 -7.95 5.56
CA ALA A 536 18.60 -7.24 6.72
C ALA A 536 19.49 -8.13 7.61
N PHE A 537 19.12 -9.41 7.81
CA PHE A 537 19.96 -10.39 8.51
C PHE A 537 21.31 -10.60 7.81
N PHE A 538 21.30 -10.74 6.49
CA PHE A 538 22.52 -10.86 5.69
C PHE A 538 23.39 -9.62 5.86
N SER A 539 22.82 -8.43 5.69
CA SER A 539 23.53 -7.14 5.76
C SER A 539 24.16 -6.87 7.12
N LEU A 540 23.43 -7.10 8.23
CA LEU A 540 23.99 -6.96 9.58
C LEU A 540 25.22 -7.83 9.80
N LYS A 541 25.19 -9.07 9.33
CA LYS A 541 26.28 -10.02 9.51
C LYS A 541 27.45 -9.76 8.55
N ALA A 542 27.17 -9.33 7.32
CA ALA A 542 28.19 -9.08 6.30
C ALA A 542 28.97 -7.79 6.56
N PHE A 543 28.27 -6.68 6.84
CA PHE A 543 28.87 -5.35 6.85
C PHE A 543 29.05 -4.76 8.24
N TYR A 544 28.30 -5.25 9.23
CA TYR A 544 28.27 -4.68 10.58
C TYR A 544 28.65 -5.66 11.71
N PRO A 545 29.63 -6.58 11.52
CA PRO A 545 29.95 -7.57 12.54
C PRO A 545 30.43 -6.93 13.86
N ASP A 546 31.16 -5.82 13.79
CA ASP A 546 31.67 -5.08 14.96
C ASP A 546 30.55 -4.43 15.80
N ILE A 547 29.39 -4.13 15.20
CA ILE A 547 28.22 -3.62 15.91
C ILE A 547 27.59 -4.76 16.72
N LEU A 548 27.51 -5.96 16.14
CA LEU A 548 26.92 -7.13 16.77
C LEU A 548 27.83 -7.77 17.82
N GLU A 549 29.15 -7.84 17.57
CA GLU A 549 30.09 -8.60 18.39
C GLU A 549 30.08 -8.15 19.86
N GLY A 550 29.63 -9.04 20.73
CA GLY A 550 29.53 -8.79 22.18
C GLY A 550 28.32 -7.97 22.64
N ASN A 551 27.53 -7.43 21.70
CA ASN A 551 26.34 -6.61 22.00
C ASN A 551 25.03 -7.32 21.65
N ALA A 552 25.01 -8.17 20.62
CA ALA A 552 23.86 -8.97 20.22
C ALA A 552 24.29 -10.36 19.77
N GLN A 553 23.50 -11.37 20.11
CA GLN A 553 23.74 -12.77 19.72
C GLN A 553 22.52 -13.35 19.04
N TYR A 554 22.72 -13.85 17.83
CA TYR A 554 21.66 -14.55 17.12
C TYR A 554 21.35 -15.90 17.80
N GLN A 555 20.10 -16.10 18.19
CA GLN A 555 19.61 -17.32 18.80
C GLN A 555 18.83 -18.13 17.78
N ARG A 556 19.46 -19.20 17.28
CA ARG A 556 18.84 -20.09 16.28
C ARG A 556 17.45 -20.54 16.72
N GLY A 557 17.27 -20.98 17.96
CA GLY A 557 16.01 -21.60 18.41
C GLY A 557 14.75 -20.73 18.29
N ILE A 558 14.90 -19.41 18.41
CA ILE A 558 13.80 -18.45 18.28
C ILE A 558 13.92 -17.56 17.04
N ASP A 559 15.00 -17.69 16.27
CA ASP A 559 15.27 -16.90 15.06
C ASP A 559 15.43 -15.38 15.23
N GLU A 560 15.88 -14.96 16.42
CA GLU A 560 16.03 -13.54 16.77
C GLU A 560 17.45 -13.20 17.21
N PHE A 561 17.83 -11.94 17.10
CA PHE A 561 18.99 -11.39 17.79
C PHE A 561 18.63 -11.00 19.23
N VAL A 562 19.25 -11.66 20.20
CA VAL A 562 19.11 -11.29 21.60
C VAL A 562 20.23 -10.34 21.99
N ILE A 563 19.84 -9.11 22.34
CA ILE A 563 20.77 -8.05 22.76
C ILE A 563 21.25 -8.32 24.19
N THR A 564 22.56 -8.41 24.35
CA THR A 564 23.22 -8.65 25.65
C THR A 564 23.52 -7.35 26.40
N ASP A 565 23.68 -6.23 25.68
CA ASP A 565 23.92 -4.90 26.25
C ASP A 565 23.34 -3.81 25.32
N GLN A 566 22.20 -3.23 25.72
CA GLN A 566 21.47 -2.20 24.96
C GLN A 566 22.28 -0.91 24.80
N ASP A 567 22.92 -0.45 25.89
CA ASP A 567 23.66 0.81 25.88
C ASP A 567 24.91 0.71 24.98
N ALA A 568 25.59 -0.45 25.01
CA ALA A 568 26.74 -0.71 24.17
C ALA A 568 26.35 -0.82 22.68
N LEU A 569 25.24 -1.48 22.36
CA LEU A 569 24.72 -1.55 20.98
C LEU A 569 24.38 -0.16 20.45
N SER A 570 23.57 0.62 21.18
CA SER A 570 23.20 1.98 20.75
C SER A 570 24.44 2.86 20.57
N THR A 571 25.43 2.74 21.45
CA THR A 571 26.71 3.46 21.31
C THR A 571 27.42 3.10 20.02
N LYS A 572 27.52 1.81 19.69
CA LYS A 572 28.19 1.34 18.46
C LYS A 572 27.50 1.81 17.19
N VAL A 573 26.17 1.76 17.18
CA VAL A 573 25.37 2.25 16.05
C VAL A 573 25.56 3.75 15.88
N THR A 574 25.45 4.53 16.95
CA THR A 574 25.70 5.98 16.89
C THR A 574 27.14 6.32 16.48
N GLU A 575 28.14 5.59 16.98
CA GLU A 575 29.54 5.76 16.54
C GLU A 575 29.69 5.56 15.02
N TYR A 576 29.00 4.56 14.45
CA TYR A 576 28.97 4.33 13.01
C TYR A 576 28.27 5.46 12.26
N ILE A 577 27.10 5.90 12.72
CA ILE A 577 26.30 6.95 12.07
C ILE A 577 27.04 8.31 12.12
N ASN A 578 27.68 8.65 13.23
CA ASN A 578 28.41 9.90 13.39
C ASN A 578 29.80 9.88 12.73
N ASN A 579 30.27 8.73 12.25
CA ASN A 579 31.57 8.65 11.59
C ASN A 579 31.57 9.47 10.28
N ALA A 580 32.51 10.41 10.17
CA ALA A 580 32.65 11.26 9.00
C ALA A 580 33.21 10.52 7.78
N ASP A 581 33.88 9.37 7.99
CA ASP A 581 34.44 8.57 6.90
C ASP A 581 33.36 7.71 6.19
N ASN A 582 32.21 7.49 6.83
CA ASN A 582 31.08 6.77 6.25
C ASN A 582 30.21 7.72 5.40
N THR A 583 29.74 7.26 4.24
CA THR A 583 28.85 8.04 3.38
C THR A 583 27.45 8.17 3.99
N LEU A 584 26.61 9.05 3.43
CA LEU A 584 25.23 9.20 3.91
C LEU A 584 24.42 7.92 3.66
N GLU A 585 24.56 7.34 2.48
CA GLU A 585 23.91 6.12 2.05
C GLU A 585 24.29 4.95 2.96
N GLU A 586 25.56 4.81 3.33
CA GLU A 586 26.02 3.78 4.28
C GLU A 586 25.36 3.93 5.66
N LYS A 587 25.21 5.17 6.14
CA LYS A 587 24.57 5.46 7.44
C LYS A 587 23.08 5.12 7.42
N LEU A 588 22.39 5.53 6.36
CA LEU A 588 20.96 5.32 6.20
C LEU A 588 20.64 3.84 5.91
N TYR A 589 21.51 3.15 5.18
CA TYR A 589 21.36 1.71 4.95
C TYR A 589 21.47 0.91 6.24
N LEU A 590 22.39 1.27 7.16
CA LEU A 590 22.42 0.67 8.50
C LEU A 590 21.10 0.93 9.26
N ALA A 591 20.60 2.17 9.24
CA ALA A 591 19.35 2.54 9.91
C ALA A 591 18.15 1.76 9.34
N GLU A 592 18.01 1.68 8.01
CA GLU A 592 16.97 0.88 7.32
C GLU A 592 17.09 -0.60 7.71
N THR A 593 18.30 -1.15 7.63
CA THR A 593 18.58 -2.55 7.98
C THR A 593 18.17 -2.86 9.42
N MET A 594 18.47 -1.95 10.35
CA MET A 594 18.05 -2.11 11.75
C MET A 594 16.53 -1.96 11.90
N ASN A 595 15.91 -0.98 11.23
CA ASN A 595 14.47 -0.75 11.29
C ASN A 595 13.66 -1.95 10.81
N ILE A 596 14.08 -2.58 9.69
CA ILE A 596 13.44 -3.79 9.16
C ILE A 596 13.37 -4.91 10.21
N LEU A 597 14.33 -4.97 11.14
CA LEU A 597 14.39 -6.00 12.18
C LEU A 597 13.77 -5.56 13.51
N GLN A 598 13.42 -4.27 13.67
CA GLN A 598 12.97 -3.72 14.95
C GLN A 598 11.70 -4.41 15.45
N GLY A 599 11.60 -4.59 16.77
CA GLY A 599 10.41 -5.11 17.45
C GLY A 599 10.34 -6.64 17.48
N THR A 600 10.47 -7.31 16.33
CA THR A 600 10.38 -8.78 16.23
C THR A 600 11.76 -9.45 16.25
N PHE A 601 12.72 -9.01 15.43
CA PHE A 601 13.98 -9.75 15.23
C PHE A 601 15.21 -9.15 15.92
N LEU A 602 15.16 -7.87 16.25
CA LEU A 602 16.21 -7.12 16.95
C LEU A 602 15.55 -5.94 17.69
N ASP A 603 15.25 -6.11 18.98
CA ASP A 603 14.58 -5.07 19.77
C ASP A 603 15.57 -4.08 20.41
N PHE A 604 15.93 -3.00 19.71
CA PHE A 604 16.89 -1.98 20.19
C PHE A 604 16.21 -0.66 20.58
N ASN A 605 16.92 0.17 21.37
CA ASN A 605 16.44 1.48 21.76
C ASN A 605 16.70 2.55 20.67
N GLN A 606 15.69 2.82 19.83
CA GLN A 606 15.73 3.85 18.79
C GLN A 606 15.99 5.27 19.34
N ASP A 607 15.30 5.68 20.42
CA ASP A 607 15.44 7.00 21.04
C ASP A 607 16.89 7.30 21.48
N ALA A 608 17.56 6.28 22.03
CA ALA A 608 18.95 6.38 22.46
C ALA A 608 19.90 6.60 21.29
N ILE A 609 19.62 6.00 20.13
CA ILE A 609 20.41 6.22 18.92
C ILE A 609 20.15 7.63 18.38
N ILE A 610 18.87 7.99 18.14
CA ILE A 610 18.46 9.27 17.54
C ILE A 610 19.01 10.45 18.35
N THR A 611 18.90 10.41 19.67
CA THR A 611 19.32 11.51 20.56
C THR A 611 20.80 11.83 20.42
N ASN A 612 21.64 10.82 20.15
CA ASN A 612 23.09 10.96 20.09
C ASN A 612 23.66 11.15 18.67
N ILE A 613 22.81 11.26 17.63
CA ILE A 613 23.27 11.63 16.28
C ILE A 613 23.67 13.12 16.28
N ASP A 614 24.85 13.43 15.72
CA ASP A 614 25.42 14.79 15.74
C ASP A 614 24.86 15.67 14.60
N ASP A 615 24.78 15.13 13.38
CA ASP A 615 24.27 15.84 12.20
C ASP A 615 22.73 15.89 12.21
N THR A 616 22.17 17.10 12.15
CA THR A 616 20.71 17.31 12.22
C THR A 616 19.97 16.69 11.04
N LEU A 617 20.53 16.71 9.84
CA LEU A 617 19.89 16.14 8.65
C LEU A 617 19.87 14.61 8.75
N VAL A 618 21.03 14.01 9.08
CA VAL A 618 21.13 12.56 9.30
C VAL A 618 20.17 12.11 10.41
N LYS A 619 20.07 12.89 11.49
CA LYS A 619 19.13 12.62 12.58
C LYS A 619 17.69 12.62 12.10
N ASN A 620 17.29 13.60 11.30
CA ASN A 620 15.93 13.68 10.77
C ASN A 620 15.60 12.50 9.84
N PHE A 621 16.54 12.12 8.98
CA PHE A 621 16.37 10.93 8.12
C PHE A 621 16.28 9.65 8.93
N VAL A 622 17.20 9.42 9.88
CA VAL A 622 17.19 8.23 10.73
C VAL A 622 15.92 8.16 11.59
N SER A 623 15.47 9.30 12.15
CA SER A 623 14.19 9.37 12.86
C SER A 623 13.03 9.03 11.94
N GLY A 624 13.00 9.59 10.72
CA GLY A 624 11.91 9.34 9.79
C GLY A 624 11.85 7.89 9.32
N ILE A 625 13.00 7.22 9.18
CA ILE A 625 13.10 5.76 8.95
C ILE A 625 12.50 5.01 10.14
N TYR A 626 12.94 5.31 11.37
CA TYR A 626 12.51 4.61 12.58
C TYR A 626 11.03 4.83 12.93
N ASP A 627 10.45 5.95 12.50
CA ASP A 627 9.03 6.27 12.67
C ASP A 627 8.16 5.82 11.47
N ASP A 628 8.74 5.11 10.48
CA ASP A 628 8.11 4.69 9.22
C ASP A 628 7.46 5.85 8.43
N THR A 629 7.97 7.07 8.61
CA THR A 629 7.52 8.27 7.88
C THR A 629 8.32 8.53 6.60
N LEU A 630 9.52 7.95 6.50
CA LEU A 630 10.35 7.95 5.31
C LEU A 630 10.59 6.50 4.88
N ASN A 631 10.17 6.16 3.66
CA ASN A 631 10.58 4.91 3.04
C ASN A 631 11.95 5.12 2.42
N THR A 632 12.94 4.40 2.91
CA THR A 632 14.26 4.41 2.30
C THR A 632 14.42 3.16 1.47
N SER A 633 14.47 3.35 0.16
CA SER A 633 14.89 2.31 -0.77
C SER A 633 16.34 2.58 -1.16
N ILE A 634 17.24 2.56 -0.18
CA ILE A 634 18.65 2.94 -0.39
C ILE A 634 19.26 1.95 -1.40
N TYR A 635 19.83 2.47 -2.49
CA TYR A 635 20.36 1.72 -3.65
C TYR A 635 19.32 0.98 -4.52
N ASN A 636 18.02 1.27 -4.39
CA ASN A 636 17.01 0.70 -5.30
C ASN A 636 17.15 1.28 -6.71
N THR A 637 17.60 0.45 -7.65
CA THR A 637 17.79 0.82 -9.06
C THR A 637 16.55 0.56 -9.94
N SER A 638 15.48 0.00 -9.37
CA SER A 638 14.27 -0.34 -10.14
C SER A 638 13.45 0.88 -10.58
N GLY A 639 13.72 2.07 -9.99
CA GLY A 639 13.02 3.32 -10.29
C GLY A 639 11.55 3.35 -9.85
N VAL A 640 11.08 2.31 -9.16
CA VAL A 640 9.76 2.25 -8.56
C VAL A 640 9.89 2.62 -7.09
N TYR A 641 9.31 3.76 -6.73
CA TYR A 641 9.36 4.32 -5.39
C TYR A 641 7.97 4.33 -4.77
N GLU A 642 7.89 3.98 -3.50
CA GLU A 642 6.64 4.07 -2.72
C GLU A 642 6.40 5.50 -2.22
N SER A 643 5.25 5.74 -1.59
CA SER A 643 4.99 7.05 -0.97
C SER A 643 6.02 7.38 0.11
N ASN A 644 6.35 8.66 0.24
CA ASN A 644 7.30 9.21 1.20
C ASN A 644 8.73 8.66 1.02
N SER A 645 9.11 8.34 -0.23
CA SER A 645 10.44 7.81 -0.51
C SER A 645 11.53 8.87 -0.34
N LEU A 646 12.65 8.49 0.27
CA LEU A 646 13.89 9.25 0.26
C LEU A 646 14.71 8.88 -0.99
N ILE A 647 14.96 9.85 -1.85
CA ILE A 647 15.76 9.75 -3.07
C ILE A 647 17.10 10.41 -2.81
N LEU A 648 18.19 9.66 -3.00
CA LEU A 648 19.56 10.14 -2.86
C LEU A 648 20.23 10.06 -4.23
N GLY A 649 20.74 11.18 -4.72
CA GLY A 649 21.67 11.20 -5.84
C GLY A 649 23.11 11.01 -5.37
N THR A 650 24.02 11.00 -6.33
CA THR A 650 25.45 10.79 -6.17
C THR A 650 26.20 12.12 -6.08
N ASP A 651 27.49 12.07 -5.78
CA ASP A 651 28.34 13.27 -5.84
C ASP A 651 28.72 13.69 -7.29
N GLU A 652 28.24 12.97 -8.31
CA GLU A 652 28.48 13.24 -9.73
C GLU A 652 27.24 13.87 -10.38
N ALA A 653 27.43 14.69 -11.40
CA ALA A 653 26.32 15.30 -12.12
C ALA A 653 25.42 14.25 -12.79
N GLU A 654 24.13 14.22 -12.44
CA GLU A 654 23.17 13.27 -12.96
C GLU A 654 21.76 13.83 -13.19
N THR A 655 20.82 12.95 -13.55
CA THR A 655 19.41 13.31 -13.71
C THR A 655 18.56 12.40 -12.83
N LEU A 656 17.84 13.00 -11.89
CA LEU A 656 16.97 12.32 -10.94
C LEU A 656 15.51 12.51 -11.37
N GLU A 657 14.85 11.41 -11.72
CA GLU A 657 13.40 11.40 -11.94
C GLU A 657 12.67 11.04 -10.64
N VAL A 658 11.95 12.01 -10.08
CA VAL A 658 11.18 11.86 -8.85
C VAL A 658 9.80 11.34 -9.23
N ASN A 659 9.64 10.02 -9.24
CA ASN A 659 8.37 9.35 -9.57
C ASN A 659 7.57 8.90 -8.33
N ALA A 660 8.10 9.15 -7.13
CA ALA A 660 7.45 8.79 -5.87
C ALA A 660 6.41 9.84 -5.47
N THR A 661 5.37 9.42 -4.74
CA THR A 661 4.45 10.37 -4.11
C THR A 661 5.06 10.92 -2.83
N ASN A 662 5.03 12.23 -2.65
CA ASN A 662 5.62 12.91 -1.48
C ASN A 662 7.12 12.62 -1.26
N ALA A 663 7.93 12.61 -2.32
CA ALA A 663 9.32 12.25 -2.20
C ALA A 663 10.13 13.29 -1.40
N THR A 664 11.16 12.83 -0.69
CA THR A 664 12.24 13.71 -0.20
C THR A 664 13.50 13.44 -1.02
N THR A 665 14.07 14.46 -1.67
CA THR A 665 15.21 14.31 -2.58
C THR A 665 16.42 15.07 -2.08
N LEU A 666 17.59 14.43 -2.06
CA LEU A 666 18.89 15.05 -1.86
C LEU A 666 19.79 14.64 -3.02
N ALA A 667 20.14 15.57 -3.91
CA ALA A 667 20.80 15.24 -5.18
C ALA A 667 22.29 14.95 -5.04
N GLY A 668 22.97 15.56 -4.06
CA GLY A 668 24.38 15.31 -3.81
C GLY A 668 25.21 16.55 -4.13
N LYS A 669 26.45 16.37 -4.61
CA LYS A 669 27.39 17.47 -4.95
C LYS A 669 27.49 17.77 -6.44
N GLY A 670 26.79 17.01 -7.27
CA GLY A 670 26.81 17.13 -8.72
C GLY A 670 26.16 18.43 -9.19
N ASP A 671 26.31 18.76 -10.47
CA ASP A 671 25.42 19.76 -11.08
C ASP A 671 24.21 18.98 -11.62
N ASP A 672 23.17 18.83 -10.80
CA ASP A 672 22.14 17.83 -11.03
C ASP A 672 20.89 18.39 -11.73
N ILE A 673 20.19 17.50 -12.46
CA ILE A 673 18.87 17.79 -13.03
C ILE A 673 17.83 16.97 -12.28
N ILE A 674 16.96 17.65 -11.55
CA ILE A 674 15.88 17.02 -10.77
C ILE A 674 14.57 17.27 -11.51
N VAL A 675 13.86 16.19 -11.84
CA VAL A 675 12.57 16.24 -12.50
C VAL A 675 11.50 15.77 -11.52
N GLY A 676 10.69 16.70 -11.03
CA GLY A 676 9.63 16.49 -10.06
C GLY A 676 8.44 15.69 -10.58
N SER A 677 7.60 15.25 -9.62
CA SER A 677 6.28 14.66 -9.91
C SER A 677 5.20 15.74 -9.85
N ASN A 678 3.93 15.35 -10.00
CA ASN A 678 2.76 16.19 -9.77
C ASN A 678 2.23 16.10 -8.32
N THR A 679 3.08 15.67 -7.37
CA THR A 679 2.73 15.43 -5.96
C THR A 679 3.64 16.26 -5.05
N ASN A 680 3.30 16.39 -3.77
CA ASN A 680 3.99 17.31 -2.86
C ASN A 680 5.38 16.81 -2.43
N ASN A 681 6.45 17.18 -3.14
CA ASN A 681 7.80 16.73 -2.83
C ASN A 681 8.57 17.72 -1.95
N THR A 682 9.67 17.24 -1.39
CA THR A 682 10.67 18.04 -0.68
C THR A 682 12.03 17.85 -1.33
N TYR A 683 12.60 18.92 -1.88
CA TYR A 683 13.96 18.96 -2.39
C TYR A 683 14.86 19.58 -1.32
N ILE A 684 15.92 18.88 -0.93
CA ILE A 684 16.88 19.34 0.08
C ILE A 684 18.13 19.77 -0.65
N TYR A 685 18.55 21.01 -0.39
CA TYR A 685 19.77 21.59 -0.95
C TYR A 685 20.70 22.08 0.17
N ARG A 686 21.99 21.81 0.04
CA ARG A 686 23.01 22.13 1.04
C ARG A 686 24.17 22.93 0.45
N ASN A 687 24.95 23.51 1.35
CA ASN A 687 26.17 24.19 0.98
C ASN A 687 27.19 23.20 0.38
N GLY A 688 27.47 23.36 -0.91
CA GLY A 688 28.43 22.54 -1.64
C GLY A 688 27.78 21.52 -2.57
N ASP A 689 26.45 21.55 -2.68
CA ASP A 689 25.69 20.59 -3.49
C ASP A 689 25.81 20.79 -5.00
N GLY A 690 26.50 21.86 -5.46
CA GLY A 690 26.70 22.11 -6.89
C GLY A 690 25.63 23.02 -7.50
N SER A 691 25.56 23.08 -8.83
CA SER A 691 24.60 23.92 -9.55
C SER A 691 23.44 23.11 -10.09
N ASP A 692 22.37 23.01 -9.31
CA ASP A 692 21.23 22.14 -9.61
C ASP A 692 20.15 22.86 -10.41
N THR A 693 19.41 22.07 -11.19
CA THR A 693 18.23 22.49 -11.96
C THR A 693 17.05 21.63 -11.55
N ILE A 694 15.96 22.26 -11.10
CA ILE A 694 14.72 21.59 -10.71
C ILE A 694 13.63 21.95 -11.71
N THR A 695 13.02 20.94 -12.31
CA THR A 695 11.77 21.08 -13.07
C THR A 695 10.64 20.46 -12.29
N ASP A 696 9.80 21.31 -11.70
CA ASP A 696 8.60 20.88 -11.02
C ASP A 696 7.45 20.60 -12.01
N ARG A 697 6.49 19.76 -11.63
CA ARG A 697 5.33 19.38 -12.46
C ARG A 697 3.99 19.52 -11.73
N GLY A 698 3.98 20.32 -10.66
CA GLY A 698 2.85 20.63 -9.81
C GLY A 698 2.89 19.86 -8.50
N GLY A 699 2.01 20.27 -7.58
CA GLY A 699 2.02 19.79 -6.21
C GLY A 699 2.07 20.98 -5.27
N ASN A 700 2.33 20.71 -4.00
CA ASN A 700 2.69 21.72 -3.01
C ASN A 700 4.08 21.37 -2.49
N ASP A 701 5.08 21.80 -3.23
CA ASP A 701 6.45 21.35 -3.14
C ASP A 701 7.27 22.26 -2.24
N THR A 702 8.36 21.71 -1.69
CA THR A 702 9.25 22.42 -0.77
C THR A 702 10.69 22.32 -1.22
N LEU A 703 11.35 23.46 -1.45
CA LEU A 703 12.81 23.54 -1.51
C LEU A 703 13.35 23.95 -0.13
N ASN A 704 14.05 23.02 0.52
CA ASN A 704 14.59 23.17 1.86
C ASN A 704 16.11 23.33 1.83
N PHE A 705 16.56 24.54 2.12
CA PHE A 705 17.96 24.89 2.31
C PHE A 705 18.40 24.54 3.74
N SER A 706 18.87 23.31 3.94
CA SER A 706 19.04 22.75 5.30
C SER A 706 20.16 23.40 6.12
N ASP A 707 21.18 23.96 5.47
CA ASP A 707 22.33 24.63 6.12
C ASP A 707 22.73 25.97 5.47
N ILE A 708 21.85 26.53 4.62
CA ILE A 708 22.03 27.83 3.96
C ILE A 708 21.00 28.82 4.49
N SER A 709 21.47 29.98 4.97
CA SER A 709 20.64 31.07 5.50
C SER A 709 20.15 31.99 4.38
N SER A 710 18.96 32.57 4.57
CA SER A 710 18.35 33.53 3.63
C SER A 710 19.23 34.77 3.35
N GLU A 711 20.05 35.20 4.30
CA GLU A 711 20.97 36.35 4.12
C GLU A 711 22.21 36.00 3.26
N SER A 712 22.44 34.72 2.98
CA SER A 712 23.64 34.24 2.28
C SER A 712 23.42 33.94 0.81
N VAL A 713 22.20 34.13 0.31
CA VAL A 713 21.83 33.87 -1.08
C VAL A 713 21.48 35.16 -1.82
N ASN A 714 21.58 35.09 -3.15
CA ASN A 714 21.05 36.09 -4.06
C ASN A 714 19.95 35.45 -4.90
N ILE A 715 18.77 36.06 -4.93
CA ILE A 715 17.61 35.55 -5.68
C ILE A 715 17.37 36.47 -6.86
N TYR A 716 17.28 35.90 -8.07
CA TYR A 716 17.01 36.65 -9.29
C TYR A 716 16.34 35.77 -10.35
N ALA A 717 15.72 36.41 -11.35
CA ALA A 717 15.14 35.72 -12.51
C ALA A 717 16.15 35.60 -13.66
N GLU A 718 16.13 34.47 -14.36
CA GLU A 718 16.84 34.26 -15.63
C GLU A 718 15.85 33.79 -16.70
N GLY A 719 15.21 34.74 -17.40
CA GLY A 719 14.04 34.40 -18.22
C GLY A 719 12.85 34.06 -17.32
N ASP A 720 12.23 32.91 -17.55
CA ASP A 720 11.08 32.42 -16.77
C ASP A 720 11.51 31.60 -15.53
N ASP A 721 12.82 31.39 -15.35
CA ASP A 721 13.41 30.59 -14.28
C ASP A 721 13.70 31.42 -13.03
N LEU A 722 13.48 30.84 -11.85
CA LEU A 722 13.93 31.41 -10.57
C LEU A 722 15.30 30.84 -10.21
N VAL A 723 16.29 31.72 -10.01
CA VAL A 723 17.65 31.33 -9.61
C VAL A 723 17.93 31.79 -8.18
N ILE A 724 18.38 30.85 -7.35
CA ILE A 724 18.87 31.10 -5.99
C ILE A 724 20.37 30.78 -5.98
N GLU A 725 21.19 31.83 -6.01
CA GLU A 725 22.65 31.73 -6.09
C GLU A 725 23.30 31.81 -4.71
N GLN A 726 24.24 30.90 -4.45
CA GLN A 726 25.00 30.76 -3.21
C GLN A 726 26.50 30.64 -3.53
N GLY A 727 27.19 31.78 -3.68
CA GLY A 727 28.62 31.78 -3.98
C GLY A 727 28.94 31.35 -5.42
N GLU A 728 29.55 30.17 -5.59
CA GLU A 728 29.83 29.59 -6.93
C GLU A 728 28.75 28.58 -7.36
N ASN A 729 27.82 28.24 -6.47
CA ASN A 729 26.77 27.25 -6.65
C ASN A 729 25.40 27.93 -6.75
N LYS A 730 24.39 27.23 -7.29
CA LYS A 730 23.03 27.75 -7.41
C LYS A 730 21.98 26.64 -7.51
N VAL A 731 20.74 26.99 -7.22
CA VAL A 731 19.58 26.19 -7.63
C VAL A 731 18.77 27.00 -8.64
N THR A 732 18.46 26.40 -9.78
CA THR A 732 17.61 26.97 -10.83
C THR A 732 16.29 26.21 -10.86
N ILE A 733 15.17 26.88 -10.61
CA ILE A 733 13.84 26.29 -10.74
C ILE A 733 13.25 26.73 -12.07
N THR A 734 13.07 25.78 -12.98
CA THR A 734 12.71 26.08 -14.38
C THR A 734 11.25 26.48 -14.52
N ASN A 735 10.97 27.53 -15.29
CA ASN A 735 9.62 28.06 -15.53
C ASN A 735 8.85 28.35 -14.23
N TRP A 736 9.53 28.78 -13.16
CA TRP A 736 8.90 29.01 -11.85
C TRP A 736 7.78 30.07 -11.88
N ILE A 737 7.84 30.98 -12.85
CA ILE A 737 6.81 32.02 -13.03
C ILE A 737 5.46 31.45 -13.47
N ASP A 738 5.45 30.28 -14.12
CA ASP A 738 4.25 29.48 -14.38
C ASP A 738 3.88 28.71 -13.12
N SER A 739 2.69 28.96 -12.60
CA SER A 739 2.20 28.34 -11.37
C SER A 739 2.13 26.81 -11.43
N ALA A 740 2.10 26.21 -12.62
CA ALA A 740 2.13 24.76 -12.80
C ALA A 740 3.52 24.12 -12.62
N ASN A 741 4.60 24.90 -12.65
CA ASN A 741 5.98 24.44 -12.43
C ASN A 741 6.65 25.16 -11.25
N ARG A 742 5.84 25.81 -10.40
CA ARG A 742 6.32 26.56 -9.24
C ARG A 742 6.71 25.59 -8.13
N ILE A 743 7.69 25.98 -7.32
CA ILE A 743 7.86 25.41 -5.98
C ILE A 743 7.21 26.36 -4.99
N GLU A 744 6.19 25.90 -4.27
CA GLU A 744 5.30 26.69 -3.43
C GLU A 744 5.94 27.11 -2.11
N ASN A 745 6.95 26.38 -1.64
CA ASN A 745 7.60 26.63 -0.37
C ASN A 745 9.11 26.66 -0.53
N ILE A 746 9.74 27.76 -0.11
CA ILE A 746 11.18 27.83 0.07
C ILE A 746 11.47 28.08 1.55
N ILE A 747 12.29 27.22 2.16
CA ILE A 747 12.62 27.29 3.58
C ILE A 747 14.14 27.36 3.72
N PHE A 748 14.63 28.43 4.34
CA PHE A 748 16.04 28.60 4.67
C PHE A 748 16.39 28.05 6.06
N SER A 749 17.68 27.80 6.30
CA SER A 749 18.17 27.20 7.56
C SER A 749 17.94 28.09 8.80
N ASP A 750 17.68 29.38 8.60
CA ASP A 750 17.29 30.34 9.63
C ASP A 750 15.77 30.38 9.89
N GLY A 751 15.00 29.53 9.19
CA GLY A 751 13.55 29.43 9.26
C GLY A 751 12.79 30.50 8.50
N VAL A 752 13.47 31.34 7.72
CA VAL A 752 12.83 32.37 6.88
C VAL A 752 12.29 31.71 5.60
N SER A 753 11.08 32.11 5.21
CA SER A 753 10.52 31.85 3.88
C SER A 753 10.34 33.17 3.14
N PRO A 754 10.72 33.24 1.85
CA PRO A 754 10.60 34.48 1.09
C PRO A 754 9.14 34.79 0.73
N ASP A 755 8.88 36.08 0.48
CA ASP A 755 7.61 36.55 -0.05
C ASP A 755 7.63 36.43 -1.59
N PHE A 756 6.88 35.46 -2.12
CA PHE A 756 6.83 35.18 -3.56
C PHE A 756 6.21 36.32 -4.37
N SER A 757 5.22 37.02 -3.82
CA SER A 757 4.66 38.22 -4.44
C SER A 757 5.75 39.28 -4.66
N GLN A 758 6.63 39.44 -3.67
CA GLN A 758 7.75 40.37 -3.77
C GLN A 758 8.83 39.89 -4.75
N ILE A 759 9.14 38.57 -4.78
CA ILE A 759 10.07 37.99 -5.75
C ILE A 759 9.60 38.25 -7.19
N ILE A 760 8.32 38.03 -7.48
CA ILE A 760 7.73 38.27 -8.80
C ILE A 760 7.94 39.74 -9.21
N LYS A 761 7.55 40.67 -8.34
CA LYS A 761 7.63 42.11 -8.59
C LYS A 761 9.05 42.60 -8.84
N ASP A 762 10.01 42.10 -8.06
CA ASP A 762 11.39 42.58 -8.11
C ASP A 762 12.18 41.99 -9.29
N ASN A 763 11.79 40.82 -9.81
CA ASN A 763 12.63 40.04 -10.71
C ASN A 763 12.01 39.71 -12.07
N PHE A 764 10.69 39.53 -12.18
CA PHE A 764 10.05 39.01 -13.40
C PHE A 764 9.35 40.08 -14.24
N ILE A 765 9.01 41.23 -13.66
CA ILE A 765 8.27 42.29 -14.36
C ILE A 765 9.21 43.26 -15.06
N THR A 766 9.08 43.38 -16.37
CA THR A 766 9.94 44.18 -17.24
C THR A 766 9.16 45.28 -17.99
N ASP A 767 9.82 46.00 -18.90
CA ASP A 767 9.15 46.94 -19.83
C ASP A 767 8.87 46.27 -21.21
N ASN A 768 8.88 44.93 -21.27
CA ASN A 768 8.53 44.14 -22.45
C ASN A 768 7.27 43.32 -22.16
N ALA A 769 6.69 42.71 -23.19
CA ALA A 769 5.61 41.75 -23.02
C ALA A 769 6.04 40.58 -22.11
N ASP A 770 5.38 40.46 -20.98
CA ASP A 770 5.60 39.45 -19.95
C ASP A 770 4.39 38.49 -19.86
N SER A 771 4.62 37.25 -19.44
CA SER A 771 3.56 36.26 -19.18
C SER A 771 3.77 35.70 -17.78
N ILE A 772 2.90 36.08 -16.84
CA ILE A 772 3.14 35.89 -15.41
C ILE A 772 1.91 35.29 -14.73
N ASP A 773 2.11 34.24 -13.93
CA ASP A 773 1.16 33.87 -12.90
C ASP A 773 1.58 34.50 -11.56
N LEU A 774 0.66 35.17 -10.87
CA LEU A 774 0.92 35.68 -9.51
C LEU A 774 0.73 34.58 -8.48
N THR A 775 0.41 34.92 -7.23
CA THR A 775 0.27 33.96 -6.13
C THR A 775 -1.20 33.76 -5.76
N SER A 776 -1.53 32.70 -5.01
CA SER A 776 -2.88 32.56 -4.43
C SER A 776 -3.12 33.42 -3.18
N SER A 777 -2.36 34.51 -3.01
CA SER A 777 -2.46 35.47 -1.91
C SER A 777 -2.70 36.87 -2.48
N ASP A 778 -3.21 37.80 -1.65
CA ASP A 778 -3.45 39.19 -2.07
C ASP A 778 -2.21 39.82 -2.74
N ASP A 779 -2.29 40.05 -4.04
CA ASP A 779 -1.22 40.61 -4.84
C ASP A 779 -1.45 42.10 -5.16
N THR A 780 -0.36 42.84 -5.36
CA THR A 780 -0.43 44.25 -5.80
C THR A 780 0.72 44.52 -6.75
N VAL A 781 0.42 44.69 -8.02
CA VAL A 781 1.40 44.65 -9.10
C VAL A 781 1.17 45.76 -10.14
N ASP A 782 2.27 46.25 -10.70
CA ASP A 782 2.34 47.17 -11.85
C ASP A 782 3.19 46.47 -12.90
N MET A 783 2.55 46.02 -13.99
CA MET A 783 3.14 45.27 -15.09
C MET A 783 3.99 46.14 -16.03
N LYS A 784 3.97 47.46 -15.83
CA LYS A 784 4.77 48.48 -16.53
C LYS A 784 4.38 48.67 -17.99
N ALA A 785 5.10 48.09 -18.94
CA ALA A 785 4.87 48.33 -20.35
C ALA A 785 5.15 47.04 -21.10
N GLY A 786 4.41 46.75 -22.15
CA GLY A 786 4.38 45.41 -22.72
C GLY A 786 2.98 45.09 -23.19
N ASP A 787 2.83 44.04 -24.00
CA ASP A 787 1.51 43.43 -24.20
C ASP A 787 1.48 42.23 -23.24
N ASP A 788 1.02 42.43 -22.00
CA ASP A 788 1.26 41.50 -20.89
C ASP A 788 0.13 40.48 -20.73
N ILE A 789 0.46 39.29 -20.22
CA ILE A 789 -0.51 38.24 -19.87
C ILE A 789 -0.36 37.93 -18.39
N VAL A 790 -1.42 38.15 -17.61
CA VAL A 790 -1.41 37.95 -16.16
C VAL A 790 -2.51 36.98 -15.74
N ASN A 791 -2.16 35.95 -14.96
CA ASN A 791 -3.11 35.19 -14.18
C ASN A 791 -2.82 35.39 -12.68
N ALA A 792 -3.68 36.08 -11.94
CA ALA A 792 -3.45 36.34 -10.53
C ALA A 792 -3.90 35.22 -9.59
N LEU A 793 -4.61 34.22 -10.13
CA LEU A 793 -5.07 33.02 -9.41
C LEU A 793 -6.13 33.34 -8.35
N GLY A 794 -5.72 33.68 -7.13
CA GLY A 794 -6.68 33.98 -6.07
C GLY A 794 -6.08 34.86 -4.99
N GLY A 795 -6.93 35.52 -4.21
CA GLY A 795 -6.50 36.66 -3.39
C GLY A 795 -7.32 37.88 -3.77
N ASN A 796 -7.24 38.95 -2.99
CA ASN A 796 -7.83 40.23 -3.39
C ASN A 796 -6.74 41.06 -4.06
N ASP A 797 -6.70 40.99 -5.38
CA ASP A 797 -5.57 41.46 -6.17
C ASP A 797 -5.77 42.90 -6.62
N THR A 798 -4.68 43.64 -6.76
CA THR A 798 -4.65 44.95 -7.40
C THR A 798 -3.65 44.92 -8.53
N ILE A 799 -4.14 44.87 -9.77
CA ILE A 799 -3.32 44.66 -10.96
C ILE A 799 -3.44 45.90 -11.86
N ASP A 800 -2.29 46.52 -12.11
CA ASP A 800 -2.13 47.57 -13.10
C ASP A 800 -1.36 46.99 -14.31
N GLY A 801 -2.01 46.92 -15.48
CA GLY A 801 -1.43 46.42 -16.74
C GLY A 801 -0.39 47.36 -17.34
N GLY A 802 -0.50 48.66 -17.06
CA GLY A 802 0.46 49.64 -17.51
C GLY A 802 0.25 50.07 -18.97
N ALA A 803 1.21 49.82 -19.86
CA ALA A 803 1.17 50.36 -21.22
C ALA A 803 1.40 49.29 -22.30
N GLY A 804 0.41 49.11 -23.17
CA GLY A 804 0.36 48.12 -24.23
C GLY A 804 -0.94 47.32 -24.08
N ASN A 805 -1.15 46.27 -24.86
CA ASN A 805 -2.44 45.58 -24.90
C ASN A 805 -2.41 44.36 -23.98
N ASP A 806 -2.95 44.52 -22.79
CA ASP A 806 -2.80 43.54 -21.72
C ASP A 806 -3.97 42.56 -21.66
N THR A 807 -3.71 41.34 -21.21
CA THR A 807 -4.72 40.33 -20.90
C THR A 807 -4.57 39.92 -19.44
N ILE A 808 -5.48 40.38 -18.60
CA ILE A 808 -5.44 40.17 -17.16
C ILE A 808 -6.60 39.26 -16.74
N ASN A 809 -6.29 38.21 -15.99
CA ASN A 809 -7.22 37.30 -15.35
C ASN A 809 -6.95 37.28 -13.85
N ALA A 810 -7.81 37.94 -13.07
CA ALA A 810 -7.60 38.08 -11.63
C ALA A 810 -7.94 36.80 -10.86
N GLY A 811 -9.01 36.11 -11.28
CA GLY A 811 -9.33 34.78 -10.78
C GLY A 811 -10.34 34.84 -9.64
N SER A 812 -9.95 34.46 -8.43
CA SER A 812 -10.86 34.45 -7.27
C SER A 812 -10.51 35.47 -6.21
N GLY A 813 -11.45 36.36 -5.90
CA GLY A 813 -11.35 37.32 -4.80
C GLY A 813 -11.94 38.66 -5.20
N ASN A 814 -11.79 39.68 -4.37
CA ASN A 814 -12.35 41.00 -4.67
C ASN A 814 -11.26 41.86 -5.32
N ASP A 815 -11.19 41.79 -6.64
CA ASP A 815 -10.04 42.27 -7.38
C ASP A 815 -10.20 43.71 -7.87
N THR A 816 -9.08 44.39 -8.10
CA THR A 816 -9.03 45.73 -8.68
C THR A 816 -8.14 45.71 -9.91
N LEU A 817 -8.74 45.88 -11.08
CA LEU A 817 -8.07 45.80 -12.38
C LEU A 817 -7.98 47.18 -13.05
N ILE A 818 -6.79 47.54 -13.51
CA ILE A 818 -6.51 48.79 -14.21
C ILE A 818 -5.74 48.42 -15.49
N GLY A 819 -6.37 48.56 -16.65
CA GLY A 819 -5.70 48.31 -17.94
C GLY A 819 -4.65 49.38 -18.26
N ASN A 820 -4.94 50.64 -17.92
CA ASN A 820 -4.16 51.80 -18.34
C ASN A 820 -4.10 51.90 -19.87
N THR A 821 -2.97 52.25 -20.50
CA THR A 821 -2.98 52.67 -21.90
C THR A 821 -2.78 51.50 -22.85
N GLY A 822 -3.78 51.18 -23.66
CA GLY A 822 -3.78 50.01 -24.54
C GLY A 822 -5.20 49.61 -24.94
N ASP A 823 -5.33 48.58 -25.76
CA ASP A 823 -6.62 47.91 -25.95
C ASP A 823 -6.62 46.62 -25.09
N ASP A 824 -7.12 46.71 -23.86
CA ASP A 824 -6.92 45.65 -22.84
C ASP A 824 -8.07 44.66 -22.75
N THR A 825 -7.80 43.47 -22.22
CA THR A 825 -8.80 42.46 -21.84
C THR A 825 -8.69 42.17 -20.35
N LEU A 826 -9.68 42.61 -19.59
CA LEU A 826 -9.73 42.49 -18.13
C LEU A 826 -10.79 41.47 -17.71
N ARG A 827 -10.36 40.43 -17.00
CA ARG A 827 -11.23 39.41 -16.42
C ARG A 827 -11.09 39.43 -14.90
N GLY A 828 -12.14 39.86 -14.20
CA GLY A 828 -12.17 39.85 -12.73
C GLY A 828 -12.26 38.42 -12.22
N GLY A 829 -13.34 37.73 -12.58
CA GLY A 829 -13.49 36.32 -12.26
C GLY A 829 -14.63 36.12 -11.29
N ILE A 830 -14.38 35.57 -10.11
CA ILE A 830 -15.41 35.33 -9.09
C ILE A 830 -15.26 36.28 -7.91
N GLU A 831 -16.40 36.61 -7.27
CA GLU A 831 -16.54 37.56 -6.16
C GLU A 831 -16.81 38.99 -6.62
N ASN A 832 -16.32 40.06 -5.97
CA ASN A 832 -16.75 41.43 -6.34
C ASN A 832 -15.57 42.24 -6.84
N ASP A 833 -15.56 42.48 -8.14
CA ASP A 833 -14.42 43.06 -8.82
C ASP A 833 -14.63 44.54 -9.14
N THR A 834 -13.53 45.27 -9.20
CA THR A 834 -13.48 46.70 -9.53
C THR A 834 -12.58 46.95 -10.72
N TYR A 835 -13.18 47.35 -11.84
CA TYR A 835 -12.46 47.72 -13.06
C TYR A 835 -12.31 49.25 -13.09
N ILE A 836 -11.10 49.77 -13.22
CA ILE A 836 -10.83 51.20 -13.30
C ILE A 836 -10.47 51.57 -14.73
N TYR A 837 -11.22 52.51 -15.30
CA TYR A 837 -10.99 53.02 -16.66
C TYR A 837 -10.80 54.54 -16.62
N ASN A 838 -9.67 55.04 -17.11
CA ASN A 838 -9.34 56.45 -17.22
C ASN A 838 -9.39 56.94 -18.68
N LEU A 839 -9.35 58.26 -18.85
CA LEU A 839 -9.34 58.86 -20.18
C LEU A 839 -7.98 58.64 -20.83
N GLY A 840 -7.98 58.07 -22.04
CA GLY A 840 -6.74 57.71 -22.73
C GLY A 840 -6.31 56.25 -22.54
N ASP A 841 -7.13 55.44 -21.86
CA ASP A 841 -6.83 54.02 -21.64
C ASP A 841 -6.92 53.27 -22.97
N GLY A 842 -8.05 53.32 -23.67
CA GLY A 842 -8.13 52.82 -25.05
C GLY A 842 -9.44 52.10 -25.32
N ASN A 843 -9.38 50.95 -26.00
CA ASN A 843 -10.56 50.14 -26.32
C ASN A 843 -10.59 48.83 -25.53
N ASP A 844 -11.04 48.90 -24.30
CA ASP A 844 -10.95 47.77 -23.37
C ASP A 844 -12.15 46.84 -23.45
N ILE A 845 -11.89 45.58 -23.16
CA ILE A 845 -12.87 44.51 -23.02
C ILE A 845 -12.87 44.09 -21.55
N ILE A 846 -14.04 44.14 -20.93
CA ILE A 846 -14.26 43.65 -19.58
C ILE A 846 -15.18 42.44 -19.65
N GLU A 847 -14.68 41.32 -19.15
CA GLU A 847 -15.39 40.06 -19.01
C GLU A 847 -15.46 39.70 -17.52
N ASP A 848 -16.62 39.26 -17.06
CA ASP A 848 -16.82 38.86 -15.68
C ASP A 848 -17.52 37.50 -15.64
N SER A 849 -17.38 36.76 -14.55
CA SER A 849 -17.94 35.41 -14.41
C SER A 849 -18.97 35.28 -13.28
N SER A 850 -18.90 36.10 -12.23
CA SER A 850 -19.92 36.20 -11.19
C SER A 850 -19.56 37.26 -10.15
N GLY A 851 -20.54 38.03 -9.67
CA GLY A 851 -20.22 39.01 -8.65
C GLY A 851 -21.25 40.07 -8.40
N THR A 852 -20.82 41.11 -7.69
CA THR A 852 -21.47 42.42 -7.71
C THR A 852 -20.43 43.45 -8.09
N ASP A 853 -20.21 43.58 -9.39
CA ASP A 853 -18.99 44.15 -9.91
C ASP A 853 -19.15 45.64 -10.21
N THR A 854 -18.04 46.35 -10.25
CA THR A 854 -18.00 47.80 -10.39
C THR A 854 -17.03 48.23 -11.47
N LEU A 855 -17.56 48.84 -12.54
CA LEU A 855 -16.75 49.71 -13.41
C LEU A 855 -16.69 51.11 -12.79
N LYS A 856 -15.47 51.62 -12.58
CA LYS A 856 -15.19 52.95 -12.06
C LYS A 856 -14.50 53.79 -13.12
N LEU A 857 -15.22 54.82 -13.59
CA LEU A 857 -14.71 55.76 -14.57
C LEU A 857 -13.92 56.87 -13.88
N GLY A 858 -12.70 57.07 -14.36
CA GLY A 858 -11.68 57.97 -13.84
C GLY A 858 -12.01 59.46 -13.98
N ALA A 859 -11.12 60.30 -13.44
CA ALA A 859 -11.29 61.73 -13.44
C ALA A 859 -11.30 62.30 -14.87
N GLY A 860 -12.32 63.11 -15.19
CA GLY A 860 -12.46 63.74 -16.51
C GLY A 860 -13.42 63.03 -17.46
N ILE A 861 -13.85 61.81 -17.14
CA ILE A 861 -14.97 61.15 -17.82
C ILE A 861 -16.26 61.60 -17.14
N THR A 862 -17.12 62.28 -17.91
CA THR A 862 -18.43 62.76 -17.44
C THR A 862 -19.56 62.08 -18.20
N LEU A 863 -20.76 62.07 -17.62
CA LEU A 863 -21.92 61.38 -18.19
C LEU A 863 -22.26 61.84 -19.63
N ASP A 864 -22.00 63.10 -19.96
CA ASP A 864 -22.25 63.69 -21.28
C ASP A 864 -21.24 63.27 -22.36
N MET A 865 -20.12 62.68 -21.98
CA MET A 865 -19.11 62.15 -22.91
C MET A 865 -19.37 60.68 -23.32
N LEU A 866 -20.24 59.98 -22.59
CA LEU A 866 -20.51 58.55 -22.76
C LEU A 866 -21.70 58.31 -23.69
N HIS A 867 -21.49 57.45 -24.68
CA HIS A 867 -22.53 56.95 -25.58
C HIS A 867 -22.63 55.44 -25.43
N SER A 868 -23.80 54.91 -25.07
CA SER A 868 -23.99 53.47 -24.91
C SER A 868 -24.68 52.85 -26.12
N LYS A 869 -24.19 51.71 -26.61
CA LYS A 869 -24.89 50.84 -27.56
C LYS A 869 -24.80 49.38 -27.15
N THR A 870 -25.76 48.57 -27.57
CA THR A 870 -25.69 47.12 -27.37
C THR A 870 -25.34 46.43 -28.68
N GLN A 871 -24.45 45.45 -28.61
CA GLN A 871 -24.02 44.65 -29.77
C GLN A 871 -24.00 43.18 -29.37
N GLY A 872 -24.94 42.39 -29.92
CA GLY A 872 -25.13 41.03 -29.44
C GLY A 872 -25.60 41.03 -27.98
N ASN A 873 -24.87 40.35 -27.09
CA ASN A 873 -25.15 40.33 -25.66
C ASN A 873 -24.41 41.42 -24.86
N ASP A 874 -23.55 42.20 -25.52
CA ASP A 874 -22.58 43.07 -24.88
C ASP A 874 -23.08 44.52 -24.81
N LEU A 875 -22.57 45.27 -23.84
CA LEU A 875 -22.76 46.72 -23.74
C LEU A 875 -21.45 47.43 -24.12
N ILE A 876 -21.51 48.32 -25.10
CA ILE A 876 -20.38 49.15 -25.51
C ILE A 876 -20.63 50.57 -25.05
N LEU A 877 -19.71 51.10 -24.24
CA LEU A 877 -19.66 52.50 -23.83
C LEU A 877 -18.57 53.19 -24.67
N SER A 878 -18.97 54.02 -25.62
CA SER A 878 -18.05 54.81 -26.46
C SER A 878 -17.90 56.23 -25.94
N LEU A 879 -16.69 56.78 -26.01
CA LEU A 879 -16.39 58.16 -25.67
C LEU A 879 -16.32 59.05 -26.93
N ASP A 880 -16.50 60.37 -26.76
CA ASP A 880 -16.43 61.36 -27.86
C ASP A 880 -15.09 61.38 -28.62
N ASN A 881 -14.01 60.89 -28.00
CA ASN A 881 -12.68 60.79 -28.59
C ASN A 881 -12.47 59.52 -29.43
N GLY A 882 -13.43 58.59 -29.44
CA GLY A 882 -13.39 57.35 -30.21
C GLY A 882 -12.92 56.12 -29.42
N GLU A 883 -12.53 56.29 -28.16
CA GLU A 883 -12.21 55.19 -27.22
C GLU A 883 -13.49 54.49 -26.75
N SER A 884 -13.36 53.26 -26.24
CA SER A 884 -14.52 52.49 -25.82
C SER A 884 -14.25 51.47 -24.73
N ILE A 885 -15.32 51.09 -24.03
CA ILE A 885 -15.31 50.02 -23.04
C ILE A 885 -16.40 49.04 -23.46
N ARG A 886 -16.02 47.79 -23.72
CA ARG A 886 -16.95 46.70 -24.02
C ARG A 886 -17.14 45.83 -22.78
N LEU A 887 -18.35 45.84 -22.23
CA LEU A 887 -18.77 44.95 -21.16
C LEU A 887 -19.43 43.72 -21.79
N GLU A 888 -18.76 42.59 -21.76
CA GLU A 888 -19.26 41.35 -22.34
C GLU A 888 -20.46 40.81 -21.55
N ASN A 889 -21.37 40.13 -22.24
CA ASN A 889 -22.52 39.45 -21.64
C ASN A 889 -23.46 40.32 -20.79
N TYR A 890 -23.35 41.65 -20.87
CA TYR A 890 -24.10 42.60 -20.06
C TYR A 890 -25.63 42.39 -20.05
N THR A 891 -26.20 41.92 -21.16
CA THR A 891 -27.64 41.69 -21.31
C THR A 891 -28.13 40.37 -20.70
N LEU A 892 -27.23 39.50 -20.28
CA LEU A 892 -27.54 38.26 -19.58
C LEU A 892 -27.89 38.55 -18.11
N THR A 893 -28.50 37.57 -17.44
CA THR A 893 -28.91 37.70 -16.04
C THR A 893 -27.80 37.42 -15.03
N SER A 894 -26.68 36.87 -15.50
CA SER A 894 -25.48 36.53 -14.76
C SER A 894 -24.28 37.07 -15.54
N ASN A 895 -23.13 37.25 -14.86
CA ASN A 895 -21.85 37.56 -15.51
C ASN A 895 -21.84 38.94 -16.19
N LYS A 896 -22.49 39.94 -15.57
CA LYS A 896 -22.52 41.32 -16.06
C LYS A 896 -21.93 42.22 -15.00
N ILE A 897 -21.47 43.40 -15.40
CA ILE A 897 -21.12 44.45 -14.44
C ILE A 897 -22.38 45.11 -13.87
N GLU A 898 -22.62 44.99 -12.56
CA GLU A 898 -23.81 45.54 -11.88
C GLU A 898 -23.75 47.06 -11.69
N ASN A 899 -22.56 47.59 -11.42
CA ASN A 899 -22.38 48.98 -11.02
C ASN A 899 -21.43 49.70 -11.98
N ILE A 900 -21.86 50.86 -12.47
CA ILE A 900 -20.97 51.78 -13.19
C ILE A 900 -20.96 53.09 -12.41
N THR A 901 -19.78 53.58 -12.06
CA THR A 901 -19.61 54.76 -11.20
C THR A 901 -18.69 55.79 -11.84
N LEU A 902 -19.01 57.07 -11.65
CA LEU A 902 -18.11 58.18 -11.97
C LEU A 902 -17.10 58.40 -10.84
N ASN A 903 -16.02 59.14 -11.13
CA ASN A 903 -14.97 59.45 -10.15
C ASN A 903 -15.47 60.15 -8.86
N ASP A 904 -16.63 60.82 -8.88
CA ASP A 904 -17.24 61.43 -7.69
C ASP A 904 -18.11 60.47 -6.86
N GLY A 905 -18.18 59.19 -7.28
CA GLY A 905 -18.99 58.13 -6.67
C GLY A 905 -20.44 58.07 -7.16
N SER A 906 -20.83 58.94 -8.11
CA SER A 906 -22.18 58.90 -8.69
C SER A 906 -22.36 57.62 -9.51
N LYS A 907 -23.42 56.84 -9.22
CA LYS A 907 -23.80 55.68 -10.03
C LYS A 907 -24.46 56.13 -11.35
N ILE A 908 -24.10 55.47 -12.44
CA ILE A 908 -24.69 55.67 -13.75
C ILE A 908 -25.83 54.67 -13.94
N GLU A 909 -27.03 55.19 -14.15
CA GLU A 909 -28.15 54.38 -14.62
C GLU A 909 -28.02 54.23 -16.14
N ILE A 910 -27.78 53.03 -16.67
CA ILE A 910 -27.61 52.82 -18.13
C ILE A 910 -28.82 53.33 -18.93
N THR A 911 -30.02 53.30 -18.36
CA THR A 911 -31.23 53.89 -18.98
C THR A 911 -31.13 55.40 -19.22
N SER A 912 -30.21 56.09 -18.54
CA SER A 912 -29.93 57.52 -18.71
C SER A 912 -28.88 57.84 -19.80
N LEU A 913 -28.12 56.84 -20.27
CA LEU A 913 -27.10 56.96 -21.32
C LEU A 913 -27.65 56.73 -22.75
N GLN A 914 -28.90 56.28 -22.88
CA GLN A 914 -29.47 55.81 -24.13
C GLN A 914 -29.87 56.93 -25.08
N VAL A 915 -28.93 57.35 -25.93
CA VAL A 915 -29.17 58.20 -27.11
C VAL A 915 -28.80 57.38 -28.36
N PRO A 916 -29.73 57.11 -29.28
CA PRO A 916 -29.40 56.39 -30.52
C PRO A 916 -28.49 57.26 -31.40
N ILE A 917 -27.33 56.74 -31.78
CA ILE A 917 -26.28 57.46 -32.52
C ILE A 917 -26.09 56.92 -33.93
N GLU A 918 -26.51 55.68 -34.21
CA GLU A 918 -26.50 55.07 -35.56
C GLU A 918 -27.87 54.45 -35.95
N ALA A 919 -28.01 54.08 -37.22
CA ALA A 919 -29.17 53.32 -37.68
C ALA A 919 -29.09 51.87 -37.18
N ASN A 920 -30.20 51.33 -36.64
CA ASN A 920 -30.35 50.02 -35.99
C ASN A 920 -29.77 49.87 -34.57
N ASP A 921 -29.55 50.95 -33.82
CA ASP A 921 -29.18 50.85 -32.40
C ASP A 921 -30.32 50.23 -31.58
N THR A 922 -30.01 49.26 -30.72
CA THR A 922 -30.99 48.66 -29.81
C THR A 922 -30.84 49.27 -28.41
N LEU A 923 -31.85 50.04 -28.00
CA LEU A 923 -31.93 50.65 -26.68
C LEU A 923 -32.69 49.71 -25.73
N ILE A 924 -32.17 49.51 -24.52
CA ILE A 924 -32.75 48.65 -23.50
C ILE A 924 -33.43 49.50 -22.43
N TYR A 925 -34.75 49.60 -22.49
CA TYR A 925 -35.54 50.21 -21.42
C TYR A 925 -36.00 49.11 -20.48
N SER A 926 -35.36 48.93 -19.33
CA SER A 926 -35.65 47.83 -18.40
C SER A 926 -35.61 46.44 -19.08
N ASN A 927 -36.52 45.50 -18.78
CA ASN A 927 -36.55 44.16 -19.38
C ASN A 927 -37.11 44.14 -20.84
N THR A 928 -37.06 45.26 -21.56
CA THR A 928 -37.56 45.37 -22.93
C THR A 928 -36.57 46.09 -23.83
N SER A 929 -36.19 45.48 -24.94
CA SER A 929 -35.36 46.08 -25.98
C SER A 929 -36.22 46.72 -27.07
N VAL A 930 -35.81 47.90 -27.56
CA VAL A 930 -36.42 48.60 -28.69
C VAL A 930 -35.30 49.01 -29.64
N THR A 931 -35.35 48.51 -30.88
CA THR A 931 -34.45 48.97 -31.95
C THR A 931 -34.94 50.33 -32.46
N VAL A 932 -34.06 51.33 -32.44
CA VAL A 932 -34.35 52.71 -32.82
C VAL A 932 -33.31 53.14 -33.86
N ASP A 933 -33.76 53.65 -35.01
CA ASP A 933 -32.87 54.26 -35.99
C ASP A 933 -32.53 55.70 -35.58
N ALA A 934 -31.25 56.08 -35.60
CA ALA A 934 -30.84 57.47 -35.41
C ALA A 934 -31.57 58.40 -36.41
N PRO A 935 -32.08 59.56 -35.95
CA PRO A 935 -32.69 60.55 -36.84
C PRO A 935 -31.66 61.09 -37.85
N TRP A 936 -32.05 61.10 -39.12
CA TRP A 936 -31.31 61.48 -40.35
C TRP A 936 -30.75 62.93 -40.42
N TRP A 937 -30.54 63.61 -39.30
CA TRP A 937 -30.06 64.99 -39.24
C TRP A 937 -29.00 65.29 -38.17
N ARG A 938 -28.25 64.29 -37.72
CA ARG A 938 -26.92 64.50 -37.13
C ARG A 938 -25.83 64.00 -38.04
#